data_AF-A0A3N9VYK3-F1
#
_entry.id   AF-A0A3N9VYK3-F1
#
_cell.length_a   1.000
_cell.length_b   1.000
_cell.length_c   1.000
_cell.angle_alpha   90.00
_cell.angle_beta   90.00
_cell.angle_gamma   90.00
#
_symmetry.space_group_name_H-M   'P 1'
#
loop_
_entity.id
_entity.type
_entity.pdbx_description
1 polymer ?
#
loop_
_entity_poly.entity_id
_entity_poly.type
_entity_poly.pdbx_seq_one_letter_code
_entity_poly.pdbx_strand_id
1 'polypeptide(L)'
;MTLSTSTWVPAPMRRRLIAGVAAGFLGMGVALGSGLMAPVSAAESTTITGVVLGVGANETQRIVTWYSSADTAQKIQLAPTAEIVNGEFPASAVSFEAVGGANTSTTGFNRHATISNLRENTAYSYRVGAEGNWSPAYAFKTQDFEGDYNFLFFGDPQIGSSGDVAKDQAGWAETLKVATTANPDTELLVSAGDHVESANNEAQWDAYLSPEQLRQYPTAATIGNHDVGGKAWEQHHFTPNTDRSAQYYTGDQATRSGGDYWYIYKDVLFIDLNSNSYVNPTDGSAGGDAAHVAYVTDVVKKHGSEAKWKVLVYHHSIYSAASHATDADNKIRRKDFTTAFSELGIDMVLQGHDHVYTRSYSIKNGQKENPAEKPGAADVFPGPGGVIYVTANSASGSKYYDIKKPDNTGTGVEGLGPDPLNPNNYWFNSVQNQEHVRSYVKVQVKADKLVLQNIRSGTCAAPNAAVEKGLSCTNTAEGQPVGSIVDNTTIHPYHADGQAIQVNVPNPAPGEFGWTIDGYNGLVDLGTAQERNGTYFQANGKINPILVSDSRRSLAPWSISANVGDFQDADKKFSGSYLGWNPYVLDGGAGAEAGAAVLSSYDDQGKGLSVSSGLAAAVQGHPRGGAKLGADLDLKIPDSIAKGNYRTTLTITALSS
;
A
#
# COMPACT_ATOMS: atom_id res chain seq x y z
N MET A 1 10.72 51.57 -42.84
CA MET A 1 10.48 51.77 -44.29
C MET A 1 9.48 50.72 -44.76
N THR A 2 8.29 51.20 -45.16
CA THR A 2 7.40 50.68 -46.23
C THR A 2 7.21 49.17 -46.44
N LEU A 3 6.06 48.68 -45.94
CA LEU A 3 4.95 47.99 -46.63
C LEU A 3 5.25 47.08 -47.85
N SER A 4 4.73 45.85 -47.82
CA SER A 4 3.77 45.42 -48.84
C SER A 4 2.93 44.22 -48.37
N THR A 5 1.63 44.32 -48.58
CA THR A 5 0.59 43.32 -48.35
C THR A 5 0.25 42.62 -49.67
N SER A 6 -0.14 41.34 -49.61
CA SER A 6 -0.97 40.75 -50.68
C SER A 6 -1.83 39.60 -50.16
N THR A 7 -3.13 39.82 -50.24
CA THR A 7 -4.22 38.85 -50.10
C THR A 7 -4.47 38.14 -51.43
N TRP A 8 -4.86 36.86 -51.43
CA TRP A 8 -5.59 36.22 -52.54
C TRP A 8 -6.59 35.16 -52.02
N VAL A 9 -7.78 35.20 -52.61
CA VAL A 9 -9.01 34.42 -52.34
C VAL A 9 -9.11 33.25 -53.35
N PRO A 10 -9.85 32.15 -53.07
CA PRO A 10 -9.73 30.86 -53.75
C PRO A 10 -10.81 30.58 -54.82
N ALA A 11 -10.56 29.61 -55.72
CA ALA A 11 -11.58 28.95 -56.57
C ALA A 11 -11.02 27.66 -57.26
N PRO A 12 -11.83 26.77 -57.89
CA PRO A 12 -11.97 25.36 -57.50
C PRO A 12 -11.74 24.35 -58.66
N MET A 13 -11.99 23.04 -58.41
CA MET A 13 -12.27 21.89 -59.32
C MET A 13 -11.44 20.65 -58.90
N ARG A 14 -11.88 19.38 -59.01
CA ARG A 14 -13.02 18.70 -59.63
C ARG A 14 -13.12 17.28 -59.03
N ARG A 15 -14.36 16.77 -58.91
CA ARG A 15 -14.71 15.36 -58.66
C ARG A 15 -14.21 14.43 -59.78
N ARG A 16 -13.89 13.18 -59.44
CA ARG A 16 -14.09 12.02 -60.32
C ARG A 16 -14.77 10.88 -59.56
N LEU A 17 -15.93 10.51 -60.07
CA LEU A 17 -16.72 9.30 -59.79
C LEU A 17 -16.07 8.10 -60.49
N ILE A 18 -16.17 6.92 -59.87
CA ILE A 18 -16.17 5.63 -60.56
C ILE A 18 -17.37 4.84 -60.03
N ALA A 19 -18.34 4.59 -60.92
CA ALA A 19 -19.32 3.49 -60.84
C ALA A 19 -18.72 2.32 -61.65
N GLY A 20 -19.05 1.04 -61.48
CA GLY A 20 -19.99 0.28 -60.65
C GLY A 20 -19.92 -1.18 -61.14
N VAL A 21 -20.70 -2.10 -60.56
CA VAL A 21 -21.51 -3.13 -61.27
C VAL A 21 -22.39 -3.81 -60.21
N ALA A 22 -23.68 -3.88 -60.51
CA ALA A 22 -24.70 -4.62 -59.78
C ALA A 22 -25.05 -5.90 -60.57
N ALA A 23 -25.41 -6.96 -59.86
CA ALA A 23 -26.18 -8.08 -60.39
C ALA A 23 -27.35 -8.33 -59.43
N GLY A 24 -28.56 -8.37 -59.96
CA GLY A 24 -29.80 -8.57 -59.20
C GLY A 24 -30.45 -9.92 -59.47
N PHE A 25 -31.39 -10.30 -58.61
CA PHE A 25 -32.53 -11.16 -58.93
C PHE A 25 -33.73 -10.82 -58.01
N LEU A 26 -34.92 -10.79 -58.63
CA LEU A 26 -36.28 -10.74 -58.06
C LEU A 26 -36.52 -11.89 -57.06
N GLY A 27 -37.49 -11.91 -56.13
CA GLY A 27 -38.62 -11.02 -55.82
C GLY A 27 -39.58 -11.71 -54.83
N MET A 28 -40.76 -11.09 -54.66
CA MET A 28 -42.00 -11.60 -54.03
C MET A 28 -42.11 -11.49 -52.49
N GLY A 29 -43.09 -10.70 -52.03
CA GLY A 29 -43.23 -10.29 -50.63
C GLY A 29 -44.45 -10.86 -49.90
N VAL A 30 -44.50 -10.59 -48.60
CA VAL A 30 -45.73 -10.52 -47.77
C VAL A 30 -45.47 -9.45 -46.69
N ALA A 31 -46.41 -8.53 -46.54
CA ALA A 31 -46.39 -7.48 -45.52
C ALA A 31 -46.58 -8.06 -44.11
N LEU A 32 -45.95 -7.45 -43.10
CA LEU A 32 -46.48 -7.21 -41.74
C LEU A 32 -45.42 -6.55 -40.84
N GLY A 33 -45.79 -5.47 -40.16
CA GLY A 33 -45.15 -5.01 -38.92
C GLY A 33 -44.09 -3.92 -39.06
N SER A 34 -44.52 -2.67 -39.06
CA SER A 34 -43.67 -1.50 -38.77
C SER A 34 -43.08 -1.59 -37.36
N GLY A 35 -41.84 -2.02 -37.26
CA GLY A 35 -40.96 -1.80 -36.12
C GLY A 35 -39.61 -1.34 -36.65
N LEU A 36 -39.40 -0.02 -36.72
CA LEU A 36 -38.06 0.55 -36.92
C LEU A 36 -37.25 0.23 -35.65
N MET A 37 -36.64 -0.96 -35.61
CA MET A 37 -35.51 -1.19 -34.73
C MET A 37 -34.35 -0.37 -35.28
N ALA A 38 -34.16 0.83 -34.72
CA ALA A 38 -32.87 1.47 -34.80
C ALA A 38 -31.85 0.46 -34.25
N PRO A 39 -30.71 0.21 -34.92
CA PRO A 39 -29.65 -0.54 -34.30
C PRO A 39 -29.31 0.21 -33.01
N VAL A 40 -29.52 -0.44 -31.87
CA VAL A 40 -28.92 0.00 -30.61
C VAL A 40 -27.43 -0.12 -30.87
N SER A 41 -26.79 1.01 -31.21
CA SER A 41 -25.35 1.11 -31.13
C SER A 41 -25.00 0.73 -29.72
N ALA A 42 -24.28 -0.38 -29.52
CA ALA A 42 -23.62 -0.62 -28.25
C ALA A 42 -22.82 0.66 -27.94
N ALA A 43 -23.02 1.23 -26.75
CA ALA A 43 -22.20 2.34 -26.32
C ALA A 43 -20.74 1.88 -26.41
N GLU A 44 -19.87 2.69 -27.02
CA GLU A 44 -18.44 2.38 -27.04
C GLU A 44 -17.97 2.19 -25.59
N SER A 45 -17.28 1.07 -25.33
CA SER A 45 -16.80 0.76 -24.00
C SER A 45 -15.77 1.80 -23.56
N THR A 46 -15.96 2.38 -22.38
CA THR A 46 -15.02 3.36 -21.82
C THR A 46 -13.67 2.68 -21.57
N THR A 47 -12.60 3.25 -22.10
CA THR A 47 -11.24 2.76 -21.87
C THR A 47 -10.64 3.47 -20.66
N ILE A 48 -10.08 2.69 -19.74
CA ILE A 48 -9.43 3.17 -18.51
C ILE A 48 -7.94 2.84 -18.59
N THR A 49 -7.09 3.84 -18.34
CA THR A 49 -5.62 3.74 -18.41
C THR A 49 -4.96 4.55 -17.29
N GLY A 50 -3.64 4.46 -17.14
CA GLY A 50 -2.89 5.28 -16.20
C GLY A 50 -3.29 5.11 -14.73
N VAL A 51 -3.87 3.98 -14.34
CA VAL A 51 -4.29 3.75 -12.94
C VAL A 51 -3.06 3.71 -12.04
N VAL A 52 -3.02 4.57 -11.04
CA VAL A 52 -1.98 4.64 -10.00
C VAL A 52 -2.59 4.79 -8.61
N LEU A 53 -2.00 4.11 -7.63
CA LEU A 53 -2.33 4.21 -6.21
C LEU A 53 -1.34 5.17 -5.55
N GLY A 54 -1.83 6.31 -5.09
CA GLY A 54 -1.09 7.33 -4.36
C GLY A 54 -1.32 7.28 -2.85
N VAL A 55 -0.44 7.97 -2.13
CA VAL A 55 -0.61 8.22 -0.68
C VAL A 55 -1.87 9.04 -0.41
N GLY A 56 -2.56 8.74 0.69
CA GLY A 56 -3.57 9.62 1.28
C GLY A 56 -2.97 10.55 2.33
N ALA A 57 -3.80 11.29 3.07
CA ALA A 57 -3.30 12.18 4.13
C ALA A 57 -2.68 11.42 5.32
N ASN A 58 -3.07 10.15 5.50
CA ASN A 58 -2.55 9.22 6.52
C ASN A 58 -2.81 7.75 6.12
N GLU A 59 -2.49 6.80 6.99
CA GLU A 59 -2.55 5.35 6.76
C GLU A 59 -3.96 4.87 6.44
N THR A 60 -4.98 5.58 6.95
CA THR A 60 -6.41 5.27 6.75
C THR A 60 -6.92 5.67 5.37
N GLN A 61 -6.10 6.32 4.55
CA GLN A 61 -6.48 6.87 3.26
C GLN A 61 -5.55 6.43 2.13
N ARG A 62 -6.10 6.34 0.91
CA ARG A 62 -5.35 6.18 -0.34
C ARG A 62 -6.00 7.02 -1.41
N ILE A 63 -5.22 7.51 -2.37
CA ILE A 63 -5.76 8.22 -3.53
C ILE A 63 -5.57 7.31 -4.74
N VAL A 64 -6.58 7.17 -5.60
CA VAL A 64 -6.41 6.52 -6.90
C VAL A 64 -6.65 7.55 -7.97
N THR A 65 -5.74 7.61 -8.95
CA THR A 65 -5.83 8.48 -10.13
C THR A 65 -5.82 7.62 -11.38
N TRP A 66 -6.57 8.01 -12.42
CA TRP A 66 -6.63 7.30 -13.71
C TRP A 66 -7.11 8.21 -14.84
N TYR A 67 -6.87 7.77 -16.08
CA TYR A 67 -7.45 8.34 -17.29
C TYR A 67 -8.64 7.52 -17.78
N SER A 68 -9.58 8.21 -18.43
CA SER A 68 -10.81 7.69 -19.00
C SER A 68 -11.01 8.27 -20.41
N SER A 69 -11.44 7.45 -21.36
CA SER A 69 -11.81 7.91 -22.70
C SER A 69 -13.15 8.66 -22.75
N ALA A 70 -13.96 8.59 -21.68
CA ALA A 70 -15.31 9.17 -21.62
C ALA A 70 -15.53 10.06 -20.39
N ASP A 71 -16.31 11.13 -20.56
CA ASP A 71 -16.69 12.06 -19.50
C ASP A 71 -17.96 11.60 -18.77
N THR A 72 -17.86 10.49 -18.07
CA THR A 72 -18.96 9.96 -17.26
C THR A 72 -18.64 10.04 -15.78
N ALA A 73 -19.69 9.99 -14.96
CA ALA A 73 -19.53 9.76 -13.52
C ALA A 73 -18.87 8.39 -13.32
N GLN A 74 -17.81 8.37 -12.53
CA GLN A 74 -17.00 7.19 -12.24
C GLN A 74 -16.66 7.18 -10.76
N LYS A 75 -16.24 6.02 -10.26
CA LYS A 75 -15.95 5.79 -8.85
C LYS A 75 -14.90 4.71 -8.68
N ILE A 76 -14.34 4.65 -7.48
CA ILE A 76 -13.65 3.47 -6.98
C ILE A 76 -14.70 2.56 -6.35
N GLN A 77 -14.63 1.26 -6.60
CA GLN A 77 -15.28 0.24 -5.79
C GLN A 77 -14.21 -0.53 -5.01
N LEU A 78 -14.39 -0.68 -3.70
CA LEU A 78 -13.44 -1.26 -2.77
C LEU A 78 -14.11 -2.32 -1.89
N ALA A 79 -13.45 -3.45 -1.69
CA ALA A 79 -13.86 -4.45 -0.71
C ALA A 79 -12.63 -5.13 -0.09
N PRO A 80 -12.73 -5.69 1.14
CA PRO A 80 -11.71 -6.61 1.64
C PRO A 80 -11.51 -7.75 0.63
N THR A 81 -10.27 -8.09 0.31
CA THR A 81 -9.95 -9.11 -0.70
C THR A 81 -10.55 -10.47 -0.35
N ALA A 82 -10.70 -10.78 0.95
CA ALA A 82 -11.34 -12.00 1.42
C ALA A 82 -12.85 -12.11 1.06
N GLU A 83 -13.50 -10.99 0.72
CA GLU A 83 -14.90 -10.98 0.29
C GLU A 83 -15.07 -11.11 -1.24
N ILE A 84 -13.98 -11.09 -2.00
CA ILE A 84 -14.02 -11.25 -3.46
C ILE A 84 -14.15 -12.75 -3.79
N VAL A 85 -15.21 -13.12 -4.51
CA VAL A 85 -15.48 -14.51 -4.91
C VAL A 85 -15.51 -14.59 -6.43
N ASN A 86 -14.67 -15.43 -7.02
CA ASN A 86 -14.53 -15.60 -8.48
C ASN A 86 -14.27 -14.28 -9.24
N GLY A 87 -13.58 -13.32 -8.61
CA GLY A 87 -13.28 -12.01 -9.19
C GLY A 87 -14.42 -10.98 -9.09
N GLU A 88 -15.55 -11.35 -8.50
CA GLU A 88 -16.70 -10.46 -8.34
C GLU A 88 -16.69 -9.72 -6.99
N PHE A 89 -17.01 -8.42 -7.05
CA PHE A 89 -17.15 -7.58 -5.87
C PHE A 89 -18.50 -7.84 -5.18
N PRO A 90 -18.55 -7.90 -3.84
CA PRO A 90 -19.80 -8.13 -3.12
C PRO A 90 -20.71 -6.89 -3.16
N ALA A 91 -22.00 -7.08 -2.88
CA ALA A 91 -22.95 -5.97 -2.74
C ALA A 91 -22.60 -5.01 -1.58
N SER A 92 -21.80 -5.47 -0.61
CA SER A 92 -21.25 -4.68 0.51
C SER A 92 -20.07 -3.79 0.12
N ALA A 93 -19.56 -3.89 -1.12
CA ALA A 93 -18.40 -3.11 -1.54
C ALA A 93 -18.67 -1.60 -1.44
N VAL A 94 -17.71 -0.88 -0.87
CA VAL A 94 -17.80 0.56 -0.63
C VAL A 94 -17.42 1.31 -1.91
N SER A 95 -18.14 2.39 -2.19
CA SER A 95 -17.89 3.24 -3.36
C SER A 95 -17.36 4.61 -2.95
N PHE A 96 -16.41 5.14 -3.73
CA PHE A 96 -15.87 6.50 -3.59
C PHE A 96 -15.99 7.23 -4.93
N GLU A 97 -16.82 8.26 -4.98
CA GLU A 97 -17.08 9.02 -6.22
C GLU A 97 -15.83 9.76 -6.68
N ALA A 98 -15.59 9.72 -7.99
CA ALA A 98 -14.45 10.36 -8.61
C ALA A 98 -14.77 11.79 -9.05
N VAL A 99 -13.76 12.64 -8.96
CA VAL A 99 -13.74 13.98 -9.52
C VAL A 99 -12.61 14.08 -10.54
N GLY A 100 -12.70 15.06 -11.44
CA GLY A 100 -11.69 15.27 -12.47
C GLY A 100 -12.24 16.10 -13.63
N GLY A 101 -11.52 16.12 -14.74
CA GLY A 101 -11.89 16.93 -15.90
C GLY A 101 -11.22 16.46 -17.18
N ALA A 102 -11.36 17.26 -18.24
CA ALA A 102 -10.68 17.01 -19.50
C ALA A 102 -9.16 17.05 -19.31
N ASN A 103 -8.46 16.17 -20.02
CA ASN A 103 -7.00 16.21 -20.09
C ASN A 103 -6.55 17.46 -20.87
N THR A 104 -5.41 18.02 -20.47
CA THR A 104 -4.92 19.28 -21.05
C THR A 104 -4.05 19.02 -22.28
N SER A 105 -3.30 17.93 -22.24
CA SER A 105 -2.23 17.63 -23.21
C SER A 105 -2.53 16.43 -24.11
N THR A 106 -3.65 15.75 -23.86
CA THR A 106 -4.15 14.62 -24.63
C THR A 106 -5.68 14.64 -24.65
N THR A 107 -6.30 13.79 -25.47
CA THR A 107 -7.75 13.58 -25.46
C THR A 107 -8.19 12.73 -24.27
N GLY A 108 -9.45 12.86 -23.86
CA GLY A 108 -10.01 12.11 -22.75
C GLY A 108 -10.02 12.91 -21.45
N PHE A 109 -10.13 12.19 -20.34
CA PHE A 109 -10.45 12.78 -19.05
C PHE A 109 -9.64 12.12 -17.94
N ASN A 110 -9.14 12.93 -17.00
CA ASN A 110 -8.53 12.44 -15.77
C ASN A 110 -9.61 12.31 -14.69
N ARG A 111 -9.36 11.40 -13.77
CA ARG A 111 -10.19 11.11 -12.62
C ARG A 111 -9.33 10.78 -11.43
N HIS A 112 -9.79 11.18 -10.26
CA HIS A 112 -9.24 10.72 -9.00
C HIS A 112 -10.33 10.62 -7.94
N ALA A 113 -10.09 9.76 -6.94
CA ALA A 113 -10.90 9.70 -5.74
C ALA A 113 -10.04 9.30 -4.53
N THR A 114 -10.45 9.76 -3.35
CA THR A 114 -9.82 9.42 -2.08
C THR A 114 -10.60 8.30 -1.41
N ILE A 115 -9.95 7.16 -1.24
CA ILE A 115 -10.38 6.08 -0.35
C ILE A 115 -10.14 6.52 1.09
N SER A 116 -11.10 6.29 1.98
CA SER A 116 -11.01 6.61 3.41
C SER A 116 -11.53 5.47 4.28
N ASN A 117 -11.27 5.57 5.59
CA ASN A 117 -11.69 4.59 6.60
C ASN A 117 -11.13 3.19 6.34
N LEU A 118 -9.90 3.11 5.82
CA LEU A 118 -9.19 1.84 5.73
C LEU A 118 -8.90 1.30 7.13
N ARG A 119 -8.96 -0.01 7.26
CA ARG A 119 -8.61 -0.72 8.50
C ARG A 119 -7.17 -1.18 8.41
N GLU A 120 -6.49 -1.25 9.54
CA GLU A 120 -5.16 -1.86 9.66
C GLU A 120 -5.18 -3.33 9.20
N ASN A 121 -4.01 -3.86 8.84
CA ASN A 121 -3.79 -5.28 8.57
C ASN A 121 -4.78 -5.94 7.59
N THR A 122 -5.29 -5.17 6.63
CA THR A 122 -6.37 -5.60 5.74
C THR A 122 -5.92 -5.58 4.29
N ALA A 123 -6.06 -6.72 3.61
CA ALA A 123 -5.93 -6.79 2.16
C ALA A 123 -7.22 -6.27 1.51
N TYR A 124 -7.07 -5.34 0.57
CA TYR A 124 -8.18 -4.75 -0.17
C TYR A 124 -8.03 -5.02 -1.66
N SER A 125 -9.16 -5.26 -2.33
CA SER A 125 -9.27 -5.26 -3.78
C SER A 125 -10.07 -4.04 -4.20
N TYR A 126 -9.64 -3.37 -5.27
CA TYR A 126 -10.32 -2.20 -5.81
C TYR A 126 -10.38 -2.23 -7.34
N ARG A 127 -11.38 -1.54 -7.90
CA ARG A 127 -11.49 -1.27 -9.34
C ARG A 127 -12.04 0.14 -9.54
N VAL A 128 -11.74 0.75 -10.69
CA VAL A 128 -12.21 2.10 -11.03
C VAL A 128 -13.05 2.07 -12.29
N GLY A 129 -13.97 3.03 -12.43
CA GLY A 129 -14.83 3.14 -13.61
C GLY A 129 -16.29 3.33 -13.23
N ALA A 130 -17.18 2.75 -14.03
CA ALA A 130 -18.62 2.84 -13.84
C ALA A 130 -19.28 1.48 -14.09
N GLU A 131 -20.57 1.37 -13.77
CA GLU A 131 -21.34 0.14 -13.99
C GLU A 131 -21.25 -0.31 -15.46
N GLY A 132 -20.95 -1.59 -15.68
CA GLY A 132 -20.71 -2.16 -17.00
C GLY A 132 -19.39 -1.76 -17.70
N ASN A 133 -18.58 -0.86 -17.12
CA ASN A 133 -17.30 -0.39 -17.68
C ASN A 133 -16.27 -0.19 -16.55
N TRP A 134 -15.81 -1.29 -15.96
CA TRP A 134 -14.82 -1.30 -14.90
C TRP A 134 -13.42 -1.61 -15.44
N SER A 135 -12.40 -1.06 -14.78
CA SER A 135 -11.02 -1.54 -14.91
C SER A 135 -10.91 -3.00 -14.45
N PRO A 136 -9.78 -3.68 -14.76
CA PRO A 136 -9.37 -4.84 -13.98
C PRO A 136 -9.36 -4.53 -12.48
N ALA A 137 -9.52 -5.57 -11.66
CA ALA A 137 -9.34 -5.45 -10.22
C ALA A 137 -7.84 -5.38 -9.88
N TYR A 138 -7.50 -4.46 -9.01
CA TYR A 138 -6.18 -4.28 -8.42
C TYR A 138 -6.28 -4.57 -6.92
N ALA A 139 -5.14 -4.76 -6.25
CA ALA A 139 -5.13 -5.03 -4.82
C ALA A 139 -3.96 -4.32 -4.12
N PHE A 140 -4.21 -3.88 -2.89
CA PHE A 140 -3.20 -3.37 -1.98
C PHE A 140 -3.45 -3.91 -0.57
N LYS A 141 -2.48 -3.77 0.31
CA LYS A 141 -2.61 -4.20 1.70
C LYS A 141 -2.24 -3.06 2.65
N THR A 142 -3.07 -2.83 3.66
CA THR A 142 -2.69 -2.01 4.81
C THR A 142 -1.95 -2.88 5.83
N GLN A 143 -0.97 -2.29 6.50
CA GLN A 143 -0.29 -2.90 7.65
C GLN A 143 -0.89 -2.36 8.95
N ASP A 144 -0.24 -2.63 10.07
CA ASP A 144 -0.47 -1.90 11.31
C ASP A 144 -0.29 -0.39 11.06
N PHE A 145 -1.17 0.44 11.58
CA PHE A 145 -1.09 1.90 11.39
C PHE A 145 -0.08 2.57 12.32
N GLU A 146 0.54 1.80 13.22
CA GLU A 146 1.60 2.24 14.11
C GLU A 146 2.86 1.37 13.94
N GLY A 147 3.94 1.79 14.60
CA GLY A 147 5.19 1.03 14.69
C GLY A 147 6.11 1.11 13.48
N ASP A 148 7.14 0.27 13.52
CA ASP A 148 8.21 0.26 12.52
C ASP A 148 7.69 -0.05 11.12
N TYR A 149 8.23 0.64 10.11
CA TYR A 149 7.94 0.37 8.70
C TYR A 149 9.15 0.70 7.82
N ASN A 150 9.02 0.48 6.52
CA ASN A 150 9.98 0.97 5.56
C ASN A 150 9.29 1.54 4.32
N PHE A 151 9.96 2.49 3.68
CA PHE A 151 9.61 2.99 2.36
C PHE A 151 10.80 2.86 1.42
N LEU A 152 10.51 2.76 0.12
CA LEU A 152 11.51 2.69 -0.94
C LEU A 152 11.53 4.02 -1.69
N PHE A 153 12.70 4.62 -1.82
CA PHE A 153 12.93 5.91 -2.45
C PHE A 153 13.68 5.72 -3.78
N PHE A 154 13.17 6.33 -4.85
CA PHE A 154 13.67 6.16 -6.21
C PHE A 154 13.98 7.51 -6.85
N GLY A 155 15.15 7.62 -7.48
CA GLY A 155 15.57 8.80 -8.24
C GLY A 155 15.34 8.61 -9.73
N ASP A 156 14.85 9.66 -10.39
CA ASP A 156 15.01 9.92 -11.82
C ASP A 156 14.84 8.70 -12.75
N PRO A 157 13.67 8.03 -12.76
CA PRO A 157 13.35 7.07 -13.83
C PRO A 157 13.43 7.75 -15.21
N GLN A 158 12.99 9.01 -15.31
CA GLN A 158 13.09 9.90 -16.46
C GLN A 158 12.91 9.17 -17.79
N ILE A 159 11.76 8.54 -17.95
CA ILE A 159 11.47 7.68 -19.10
C ILE A 159 11.56 8.50 -20.38
N GLY A 160 12.42 8.05 -21.31
CA GLY A 160 12.72 8.74 -22.56
C GLY A 160 14.09 9.41 -22.58
N SER A 161 14.77 9.57 -21.44
CA SER A 161 16.05 10.29 -21.37
C SER A 161 17.16 9.62 -22.15
N SER A 162 17.15 8.28 -22.25
CA SER A 162 18.14 7.58 -23.07
C SER A 162 17.90 7.81 -24.56
N GLY A 163 16.68 8.20 -24.95
CA GLY A 163 16.16 8.17 -26.32
C GLY A 163 15.57 6.82 -26.74
N ASP A 164 15.39 5.88 -25.80
CA ASP A 164 14.72 4.58 -26.03
C ASP A 164 13.76 4.28 -24.88
N VAL A 165 12.50 4.67 -25.07
CA VAL A 165 11.42 4.53 -24.07
C VAL A 165 11.24 3.08 -23.62
N ALA A 166 11.40 2.11 -24.52
CA ALA A 166 11.19 0.70 -24.18
C ALA A 166 12.26 0.16 -23.24
N LYS A 167 13.52 0.58 -23.42
CA LYS A 167 14.61 0.20 -22.50
C LYS A 167 14.52 0.90 -21.16
N ASP A 168 14.18 2.20 -21.16
CA ASP A 168 13.96 2.95 -19.93
C ASP A 168 12.80 2.32 -19.12
N GLN A 169 11.72 1.95 -19.80
CA GLN A 169 10.59 1.20 -19.21
C GLN A 169 11.04 -0.13 -18.61
N ALA A 170 11.80 -0.94 -19.36
CA ALA A 170 12.27 -2.23 -18.88
C ALA A 170 13.16 -2.09 -17.65
N GLY A 171 14.05 -1.10 -17.64
CA GLY A 171 14.91 -0.77 -16.52
C GLY A 171 14.12 -0.36 -15.27
N TRP A 172 13.12 0.51 -15.44
CA TRP A 172 12.25 0.96 -14.36
C TRP A 172 11.39 -0.18 -13.79
N ALA A 173 10.73 -0.96 -14.66
CA ALA A 173 9.87 -2.06 -14.26
C ALA A 173 10.64 -3.14 -13.49
N GLU A 174 11.86 -3.47 -13.92
CA GLU A 174 12.69 -4.42 -13.19
C GLU A 174 13.17 -3.84 -11.86
N THR A 175 13.50 -2.54 -11.77
CA THR A 175 13.86 -1.91 -10.49
C THR A 175 12.74 -1.99 -9.48
N LEU A 176 11.50 -1.63 -9.84
CA LEU A 176 10.36 -1.77 -8.93
C LEU A 176 10.12 -3.22 -8.53
N LYS A 177 10.22 -4.16 -9.48
CA LYS A 177 10.05 -5.59 -9.21
C LYS A 177 11.09 -6.11 -8.22
N VAL A 178 12.38 -5.82 -8.44
CA VAL A 178 13.47 -6.23 -7.53
C VAL A 178 13.27 -5.61 -6.15
N ALA A 179 13.01 -4.31 -6.10
CA ALA A 179 12.95 -3.58 -4.85
C ALA A 179 11.78 -4.05 -3.97
N THR A 180 10.59 -4.24 -4.55
CA THR A 180 9.39 -4.73 -3.84
C THR A 180 9.47 -6.22 -3.52
N THR A 181 10.05 -7.06 -4.39
CA THR A 181 10.26 -8.49 -4.10
C THR A 181 11.21 -8.69 -2.92
N ALA A 182 12.29 -7.90 -2.85
CA ALA A 182 13.24 -7.95 -1.74
C ALA A 182 12.70 -7.31 -0.45
N ASN A 183 11.65 -6.49 -0.55
CA ASN A 183 11.07 -5.75 0.57
C ASN A 183 9.53 -5.86 0.54
N PRO A 184 8.97 -7.07 0.72
CA PRO A 184 7.53 -7.32 0.53
C PRO A 184 6.65 -6.54 1.51
N ASP A 185 7.19 -6.21 2.69
CA ASP A 185 6.52 -5.42 3.74
C ASP A 185 6.77 -3.90 3.59
N THR A 186 7.29 -3.44 2.46
CA THR A 186 7.38 -1.99 2.22
C THR A 186 5.98 -1.38 2.17
N GLU A 187 5.82 -0.21 2.77
CA GLU A 187 4.50 0.41 2.89
C GLU A 187 4.28 1.54 1.90
N LEU A 188 5.35 2.19 1.42
CA LEU A 188 5.31 3.33 0.50
C LEU A 188 6.40 3.24 -0.58
N LEU A 189 6.09 3.72 -1.78
CA LEU A 189 7.06 4.09 -2.81
C LEU A 189 7.18 5.61 -2.84
N VAL A 190 8.38 6.16 -2.69
CA VAL A 190 8.64 7.60 -2.72
C VAL A 190 9.48 7.91 -3.95
N SER A 191 9.04 8.85 -4.76
CA SER A 191 9.75 9.28 -5.98
C SER A 191 10.45 10.60 -5.73
N ALA A 192 11.66 10.76 -6.27
CA ALA A 192 12.40 12.03 -6.26
C ALA A 192 12.01 12.99 -7.40
N GLY A 193 11.07 12.60 -8.27
CA GLY A 193 10.70 13.35 -9.48
C GLY A 193 11.43 12.91 -10.74
N ASP A 194 11.17 13.65 -11.82
CA ASP A 194 11.55 13.31 -13.20
C ASP A 194 11.07 11.91 -13.58
N HIS A 195 9.74 11.77 -13.62
CA HIS A 195 9.07 10.53 -13.98
C HIS A 195 9.26 10.24 -15.48
N VAL A 196 9.13 11.29 -16.29
CA VAL A 196 9.27 11.28 -17.74
C VAL A 196 10.27 12.33 -18.20
N GLU A 197 10.87 12.15 -19.37
CA GLU A 197 11.79 13.12 -19.97
C GLU A 197 11.05 14.36 -20.53
N SER A 198 9.82 14.20 -20.97
CA SER A 198 9.02 15.25 -21.60
C SER A 198 7.63 15.29 -20.99
N ALA A 199 7.36 16.32 -20.17
CA ALA A 199 6.17 16.48 -19.35
C ALA A 199 4.85 15.96 -19.93
N ASN A 200 4.54 16.26 -21.19
CA ASN A 200 3.25 15.94 -21.82
C ASN A 200 3.30 14.73 -22.77
N ASN A 201 4.40 13.95 -22.78
CA ASN A 201 4.53 12.79 -23.64
C ASN A 201 3.85 11.57 -23.01
N GLU A 202 2.61 11.30 -23.39
CA GLU A 202 1.83 10.19 -22.82
C GLU A 202 2.44 8.81 -23.09
N ALA A 203 3.23 8.62 -24.14
CA ALA A 203 3.93 7.34 -24.35
C ALA A 203 5.02 7.10 -23.29
N GLN A 204 5.64 8.16 -22.77
CA GLN A 204 6.58 8.06 -21.64
C GLN A 204 5.83 7.82 -20.33
N TRP A 205 4.67 8.45 -20.13
CA TRP A 205 3.81 8.20 -18.97
C TRP A 205 3.24 6.79 -18.95
N ASP A 206 2.75 6.27 -20.08
CA ASP A 206 2.28 4.89 -20.20
C ASP A 206 3.40 3.89 -19.83
N ALA A 207 4.62 4.18 -20.28
CA ALA A 207 5.80 3.39 -19.95
C ALA A 207 6.16 3.48 -18.45
N TYR A 208 6.17 4.69 -17.88
CA TYR A 208 6.42 4.91 -16.45
C TYR A 208 5.38 4.19 -15.57
N LEU A 209 4.09 4.28 -15.94
CA LEU A 209 2.96 3.70 -15.23
C LEU A 209 2.71 2.22 -15.55
N SER A 210 3.53 1.61 -16.42
CA SER A 210 3.38 0.20 -16.79
C SER A 210 3.55 -0.80 -15.64
N PRO A 211 4.44 -0.60 -14.64
CA PRO A 211 4.64 -1.56 -13.55
C PRO A 211 3.38 -1.74 -12.70
N GLU A 212 3.06 -3.00 -12.36
CA GLU A 212 1.89 -3.32 -11.53
C GLU A 212 2.01 -2.81 -10.10
N GLN A 213 3.25 -2.66 -9.60
CA GLN A 213 3.56 -2.19 -8.26
C GLN A 213 2.95 -0.81 -7.98
N LEU A 214 2.80 0.04 -9.01
CA LEU A 214 2.17 1.36 -8.90
C LEU A 214 0.64 1.30 -8.66
N ARG A 215 0.02 0.11 -8.76
CA ARG A 215 -1.36 -0.15 -8.31
C ARG A 215 -1.45 -0.91 -6.99
N GLN A 216 -0.31 -1.36 -6.46
CA GLN A 216 -0.24 -2.23 -5.28
C GLN A 216 0.31 -1.50 -4.05
N TYR A 217 1.24 -0.57 -4.27
CA TYR A 217 1.87 0.23 -3.23
C TYR A 217 1.53 1.70 -3.42
N PRO A 218 1.18 2.43 -2.34
CA PRO A 218 0.95 3.87 -2.43
C PRO A 218 2.22 4.60 -2.81
N THR A 219 2.11 5.43 -3.84
CA THR A 219 3.21 6.26 -4.34
C THR A 219 3.09 7.70 -3.82
N ALA A 220 4.15 8.21 -3.20
CA ALA A 220 4.35 9.63 -2.95
C ALA A 220 5.22 10.19 -4.08
N ALA A 221 4.62 11.00 -4.95
CA ALA A 221 5.27 11.51 -6.15
C ALA A 221 5.75 12.95 -5.92
N THR A 222 7.05 13.20 -6.08
CA THR A 222 7.62 14.55 -6.17
C THR A 222 7.65 15.02 -7.61
N ILE A 223 7.43 16.30 -7.88
CA ILE A 223 7.51 16.85 -9.24
C ILE A 223 8.96 17.25 -9.62
N GLY A 224 9.46 16.75 -10.75
CA GLY A 224 10.78 17.11 -11.29
C GLY A 224 10.75 18.18 -12.37
N ASN A 225 11.91 18.64 -12.83
CA ASN A 225 12.00 19.69 -13.86
C ASN A 225 11.60 19.21 -15.26
N HIS A 226 11.65 17.91 -15.53
CA HIS A 226 11.12 17.33 -16.75
C HIS A 226 9.60 17.10 -16.70
N ASP A 227 9.03 17.00 -15.49
CA ASP A 227 7.59 16.82 -15.26
C ASP A 227 6.82 18.16 -15.32
N VAL A 228 7.44 19.25 -14.86
CA VAL A 228 6.78 20.55 -14.60
C VAL A 228 6.39 21.35 -15.85
N GLY A 229 6.84 20.92 -17.03
CA GLY A 229 6.59 21.59 -18.32
C GLY A 229 5.15 21.48 -18.84
N GLY A 230 4.26 20.77 -18.14
CA GLY A 230 2.91 20.48 -18.59
C GLY A 230 1.98 20.09 -17.45
N LYS A 231 0.75 19.63 -17.78
CA LYS A 231 -0.27 19.24 -16.79
C LYS A 231 -0.34 17.74 -16.50
N ALA A 232 0.30 16.91 -17.31
CA ALA A 232 0.15 15.46 -17.20
C ALA A 232 0.58 14.94 -15.82
N TRP A 233 1.59 15.52 -15.18
CA TRP A 233 2.01 15.11 -13.83
C TRP A 233 0.88 15.24 -12.81
N GLU A 234 0.17 16.38 -12.75
CA GLU A 234 -0.99 16.54 -11.83
C GLU A 234 -2.19 15.67 -12.23
N GLN A 235 -2.32 15.37 -13.53
CA GLN A 235 -3.42 14.56 -14.08
C GLN A 235 -3.19 13.07 -13.82
N HIS A 236 -1.94 12.62 -13.70
CA HIS A 236 -1.56 11.27 -13.27
C HIS A 236 -1.37 11.15 -11.76
N HIS A 237 -0.99 12.23 -11.06
CA HIS A 237 -0.70 12.23 -9.62
C HIS A 237 -1.52 13.27 -8.87
N PHE A 238 -2.65 12.85 -8.31
CA PHE A 238 -3.36 13.66 -7.34
C PHE A 238 -2.82 13.40 -5.93
N THR A 239 -2.50 14.47 -5.19
CA THR A 239 -1.75 14.41 -3.92
C THR A 239 -2.56 14.99 -2.74
N PRO A 240 -2.39 14.46 -1.51
CA PRO A 240 -3.15 14.88 -0.32
C PRO A 240 -2.69 16.25 0.19
N ASN A 241 -3.57 17.04 0.81
CA ASN A 241 -3.22 18.31 1.46
C ASN A 241 -2.39 19.30 0.60
N THR A 242 -2.61 19.29 -0.72
CA THR A 242 -1.82 20.09 -1.66
C THR A 242 -2.23 21.56 -1.62
N ASP A 243 -1.26 22.45 -1.43
CA ASP A 243 -1.42 23.87 -1.68
C ASP A 243 -1.11 24.16 -3.16
N ARG A 244 -2.14 24.58 -3.90
CA ARG A 244 -2.07 24.90 -5.33
C ARG A 244 -1.97 26.41 -5.60
N SER A 245 -1.50 27.18 -4.62
CA SER A 245 -1.27 28.62 -4.80
C SER A 245 -0.20 28.89 -5.86
N ALA A 246 -0.40 29.94 -6.67
CA ALA A 246 0.43 30.23 -7.85
C ALA A 246 1.94 30.36 -7.56
N GLN A 247 2.34 30.73 -6.34
CA GLN A 247 3.75 30.83 -5.91
C GLN A 247 4.50 29.49 -5.87
N TYR A 248 3.79 28.36 -5.91
CA TYR A 248 4.37 27.02 -6.00
C TYR A 248 4.35 26.45 -7.42
N TYR A 249 4.15 27.31 -8.42
CA TYR A 249 4.15 26.96 -9.84
C TYR A 249 5.22 27.77 -10.59
N THR A 250 5.91 27.10 -11.51
CA THR A 250 6.77 27.78 -12.49
C THR A 250 5.94 28.13 -13.73
N GLY A 251 5.36 29.33 -13.74
CA GLY A 251 4.50 29.83 -14.82
C GLY A 251 3.00 29.63 -14.56
N ASP A 252 2.21 29.48 -15.63
CA ASP A 252 0.75 29.46 -15.54
C ASP A 252 0.21 28.12 -15.00
N GLN A 253 -0.45 28.18 -13.84
CA GLN A 253 -1.12 27.05 -13.19
C GLN A 253 -2.25 26.43 -14.01
N ALA A 254 -2.70 27.03 -15.11
CA ALA A 254 -3.68 26.41 -16.00
C ALA A 254 -3.02 25.40 -16.97
N THR A 255 -1.72 25.57 -17.27
CA THR A 255 -1.01 24.80 -18.31
C THR A 255 0.19 24.01 -17.78
N ARG A 256 0.61 24.26 -16.54
CA ARG A 256 1.77 23.63 -15.90
C ARG A 256 1.41 23.06 -14.53
N SER A 257 2.08 21.97 -14.17
CA SER A 257 1.95 21.31 -12.87
C SER A 257 2.81 21.98 -11.80
N GLY A 258 2.43 21.78 -10.54
CA GLY A 258 3.14 22.30 -9.38
C GLY A 258 2.36 22.09 -8.10
N GLY A 259 2.62 22.95 -7.11
CA GLY A 259 2.07 22.82 -5.76
C GLY A 259 3.01 22.11 -4.79
N ASP A 260 2.80 22.36 -3.51
CA ASP A 260 3.48 21.69 -2.41
C ASP A 260 2.44 20.89 -1.61
N TYR A 261 2.82 19.74 -1.06
CA TYR A 261 1.89 18.89 -0.33
C TYR A 261 2.53 18.23 0.88
N TRP A 262 1.71 17.72 1.79
CA TRP A 262 2.19 17.03 2.98
C TRP A 262 1.25 15.91 3.41
N TYR A 263 1.80 14.93 4.12
CA TYR A 263 1.04 13.86 4.74
C TYR A 263 1.81 13.35 5.97
N ILE A 264 1.09 12.72 6.89
CA ILE A 264 1.71 12.00 8.00
C ILE A 264 1.54 10.53 7.72
N TYR A 265 2.64 9.78 7.74
CA TYR A 265 2.60 8.32 7.68
C TYR A 265 3.37 7.74 8.86
N LYS A 266 2.60 7.20 9.79
CA LYS A 266 2.92 6.78 11.14
C LYS A 266 3.65 7.90 11.87
N ASP A 267 4.86 7.61 12.32
CA ASP A 267 5.71 8.52 13.06
C ASP A 267 6.44 9.57 12.19
N VAL A 268 6.09 9.73 10.91
CA VAL A 268 6.80 10.62 9.97
C VAL A 268 5.88 11.65 9.33
N LEU A 269 6.21 12.93 9.48
CA LEU A 269 5.67 14.03 8.68
C LEU A 269 6.49 14.16 7.40
N PHE A 270 5.88 13.86 6.26
CA PHE A 270 6.45 14.10 4.95
C PHE A 270 5.94 15.42 4.40
N ILE A 271 6.85 16.25 3.89
CA ILE A 271 6.53 17.49 3.19
C ILE A 271 7.24 17.45 1.83
N ASP A 272 6.47 17.55 0.76
CA ASP A 272 6.95 17.48 -0.63
C ASP A 272 6.83 18.85 -1.28
N LEU A 273 7.93 19.32 -1.89
CA LEU A 273 8.02 20.66 -2.46
C LEU A 273 8.23 20.62 -3.96
N ASN A 274 7.51 21.47 -4.70
CA ASN A 274 7.82 21.77 -6.09
C ASN A 274 9.05 22.69 -6.19
N SER A 275 10.23 22.11 -6.05
CA SER A 275 11.50 22.83 -6.16
C SER A 275 11.78 23.49 -7.51
N ASN A 276 10.90 23.37 -8.51
CA ASN A 276 10.97 24.12 -9.77
C ASN A 276 10.50 25.58 -9.64
N SER A 277 9.76 25.90 -8.58
CA SER A 277 9.25 27.26 -8.35
C SER A 277 10.30 28.13 -7.65
N TYR A 278 11.10 28.84 -8.43
CA TYR A 278 12.11 29.77 -7.92
C TYR A 278 11.64 31.23 -7.89
N VAL A 279 10.94 31.63 -8.95
CA VAL A 279 10.46 33.00 -9.17
C VAL A 279 8.94 33.02 -9.13
N ASN A 280 8.37 34.09 -8.59
CA ASN A 280 6.93 34.33 -8.60
C ASN A 280 6.47 34.47 -10.06
N PRO A 281 5.54 33.63 -10.55
CA PRO A 281 5.10 33.68 -11.94
C PRO A 281 4.29 34.94 -12.29
N THR A 282 3.78 35.67 -11.28
CA THR A 282 2.96 36.87 -11.47
C THR A 282 3.79 38.11 -11.76
N ASP A 283 4.93 38.27 -11.08
CA ASP A 283 5.75 39.50 -11.14
C ASP A 283 7.24 39.26 -11.41
N GLY A 284 7.68 38.01 -11.52
CA GLY A 284 9.06 37.63 -11.82
C GLY A 284 10.04 37.82 -10.66
N SER A 285 9.57 38.18 -9.45
CA SER A 285 10.42 38.33 -8.28
C SER A 285 10.94 36.98 -7.77
N ALA A 286 12.13 36.95 -7.17
CA ALA A 286 12.63 35.76 -6.47
C ALA A 286 11.81 35.57 -5.18
N GLY A 287 10.81 34.69 -5.22
CA GLY A 287 9.84 34.52 -4.14
C GLY A 287 9.39 33.08 -3.90
N GLY A 288 9.71 32.15 -4.81
CA GLY A 288 9.29 30.74 -4.68
C GLY A 288 9.97 30.06 -3.49
N ASP A 289 11.30 30.17 -3.38
CA ASP A 289 12.06 29.60 -2.25
C ASP A 289 11.61 30.16 -0.89
N ALA A 290 11.33 31.46 -0.80
CA ALA A 290 10.79 32.07 0.41
C ALA A 290 9.38 31.54 0.75
N ALA A 291 8.54 31.32 -0.27
CA ALA A 291 7.22 30.72 -0.11
C ALA A 291 7.31 29.27 0.38
N HIS A 292 8.22 28.46 -0.20
CA HIS A 292 8.49 27.10 0.26
C HIS A 292 8.95 27.06 1.72
N VAL A 293 9.89 27.91 2.12
CA VAL A 293 10.33 28.00 3.52
C VAL A 293 9.18 28.39 4.46
N ALA A 294 8.33 29.34 4.05
CA ALA A 294 7.15 29.73 4.82
C ALA A 294 6.13 28.57 4.94
N TYR A 295 5.94 27.82 3.85
CA TYR A 295 5.08 26.64 3.82
C TYR A 295 5.58 25.54 4.78
N VAL A 296 6.85 25.15 4.67
CA VAL A 296 7.46 24.16 5.58
C VAL A 296 7.35 24.63 7.03
N THR A 297 7.60 25.92 7.28
CA THR A 297 7.46 26.52 8.61
C THR A 297 6.04 26.36 9.17
N ASP A 298 5.02 26.65 8.35
CA ASP A 298 3.62 26.55 8.76
C ASP A 298 3.20 25.10 9.02
N VAL A 299 3.55 24.17 8.11
CA VAL A 299 3.25 22.75 8.27
C VAL A 299 3.94 22.17 9.50
N VAL A 300 5.23 22.45 9.70
CA VAL A 300 5.97 21.97 10.89
C VAL A 300 5.39 22.57 12.18
N LYS A 301 5.00 23.85 12.20
CA LYS A 301 4.37 24.46 13.38
C LYS A 301 3.03 23.83 13.73
N LYS A 302 2.23 23.45 12.73
CA LYS A 302 0.90 22.87 12.92
C LYS A 302 0.95 21.38 13.23
N HIS A 303 1.81 20.64 12.54
CA HIS A 303 1.77 19.18 12.47
C HIS A 303 3.07 18.50 12.92
N GLY A 304 4.15 19.24 13.14
CA GLY A 304 5.45 18.67 13.49
C GLY A 304 5.48 17.95 14.83
N SER A 305 4.55 18.24 15.74
CA SER A 305 4.39 17.52 17.02
C SER A 305 3.60 16.21 16.91
N GLU A 306 2.96 15.96 15.77
CA GLU A 306 2.21 14.72 15.51
C GLU A 306 3.13 13.59 15.01
N ALA A 307 4.38 13.91 14.65
CA ALA A 307 5.37 12.97 14.13
C ALA A 307 6.66 13.01 14.96
N LYS A 308 7.39 11.89 14.97
CA LYS A 308 8.74 11.81 15.54
C LYS A 308 9.80 12.30 14.57
N TRP A 309 9.57 12.07 13.28
CA TRP A 309 10.48 12.40 12.19
C TRP A 309 9.84 13.40 11.24
N LYS A 310 10.65 14.34 10.72
CA LYS A 310 10.27 15.28 9.68
C LYS A 310 11.16 15.06 8.47
N VAL A 311 10.55 14.64 7.37
CA VAL A 311 11.23 14.33 6.11
C VAL A 311 10.74 15.28 5.03
N LEU A 312 11.67 15.98 4.40
CA LEU A 312 11.39 16.74 3.19
C LEU A 312 11.70 15.90 1.96
N VAL A 313 10.90 16.03 0.91
CA VAL A 313 11.19 15.47 -0.41
C VAL A 313 11.08 16.59 -1.43
N TYR A 314 12.11 16.79 -2.24
CA TYR A 314 12.05 17.70 -3.37
C TYR A 314 13.12 17.36 -4.40
N HIS A 315 12.87 17.70 -5.65
CA HIS A 315 13.66 17.17 -6.76
C HIS A 315 15.14 17.61 -6.81
N HIS A 316 15.44 18.91 -6.84
CA HIS A 316 16.79 19.41 -7.11
C HIS A 316 17.78 19.10 -5.98
N SER A 317 18.87 18.38 -6.28
CA SER A 317 19.90 17.99 -5.29
C SER A 317 20.87 19.13 -4.94
N ILE A 318 20.70 19.73 -3.76
CA ILE A 318 21.56 20.83 -3.29
C ILE A 318 22.95 20.36 -2.83
N TYR A 319 23.09 19.08 -2.49
CA TYR A 319 24.34 18.41 -2.14
C TYR A 319 24.71 17.32 -3.16
N SER A 320 24.58 17.70 -4.43
CA SER A 320 24.96 16.93 -5.61
C SER A 320 26.49 16.73 -5.69
N ALA A 321 26.90 15.68 -6.41
CA ALA A 321 28.30 15.28 -6.63
C ALA A 321 28.76 15.41 -8.10
N ALA A 322 27.84 15.63 -9.02
CA ALA A 322 28.09 15.47 -10.44
C ALA A 322 27.76 16.75 -11.21
N SER A 323 26.88 16.67 -12.21
CA SER A 323 26.68 17.74 -13.18
C SER A 323 26.16 19.02 -12.55
N HIS A 324 25.28 18.88 -11.56
CA HIS A 324 24.47 19.95 -10.99
C HIS A 324 25.03 20.55 -9.69
N ALA A 325 26.21 20.11 -9.23
CA ALA A 325 26.80 20.57 -7.96
C ALA A 325 27.09 22.09 -7.94
N THR A 326 27.33 22.67 -9.11
CA THR A 326 27.71 24.07 -9.31
C THR A 326 26.55 24.99 -9.69
N ASP A 327 25.34 24.47 -9.81
CA ASP A 327 24.19 25.23 -10.29
C ASP A 327 23.86 26.38 -9.33
N ALA A 328 23.44 27.51 -9.92
CA ALA A 328 23.32 28.77 -9.21
C ALA A 328 22.23 28.73 -8.13
N ASP A 329 21.15 28.03 -8.43
CA ASP A 329 20.05 27.76 -7.52
C ASP A 329 20.45 26.82 -6.37
N ASN A 330 21.21 25.76 -6.66
CA ASN A 330 21.75 24.87 -5.62
C ASN A 330 22.66 25.63 -4.64
N LYS A 331 23.45 26.58 -5.13
CA LYS A 331 24.26 27.48 -4.26
C LYS A 331 23.38 28.32 -3.34
N ILE A 332 22.33 28.95 -3.86
CA ILE A 332 21.41 29.76 -3.06
C ILE A 332 20.70 28.90 -2.01
N ARG A 333 20.17 27.74 -2.41
CA ARG A 333 19.44 26.85 -1.50
C ARG A 333 20.32 26.21 -0.44
N ARG A 334 21.60 25.91 -0.74
CA ARG A 334 22.57 25.49 0.28
C ARG A 334 22.71 26.47 1.43
N LYS A 335 22.34 27.74 1.23
CA LYS A 335 22.23 28.74 2.29
C LYS A 335 20.84 28.78 2.92
N ASP A 336 19.84 29.12 2.12
CA ASP A 336 18.54 29.54 2.65
C ASP A 336 17.73 28.35 3.17
N PHE A 337 17.66 27.27 2.39
CA PHE A 337 16.94 26.06 2.78
C PHE A 337 17.63 25.36 3.95
N THR A 338 18.95 25.21 3.91
CA THR A 338 19.65 24.47 4.95
C THR A 338 19.57 25.16 6.30
N THR A 339 19.59 26.51 6.33
CA THR A 339 19.37 27.29 7.55
C THR A 339 17.95 27.07 8.08
N ALA A 340 16.95 27.24 7.22
CA ALA A 340 15.56 27.05 7.62
C ALA A 340 15.27 25.62 8.11
N PHE A 341 15.76 24.61 7.40
CA PHE A 341 15.48 23.20 7.73
C PHE A 341 16.18 22.77 9.03
N SER A 342 17.38 23.30 9.30
CA SER A 342 18.03 23.15 10.60
C SER A 342 17.23 23.78 11.73
N GLU A 343 16.71 25.00 11.54
CA GLU A 343 15.89 25.70 12.55
C GLU A 343 14.54 25.03 12.80
N LEU A 344 13.95 24.43 11.76
CA LEU A 344 12.67 23.73 11.83
C LEU A 344 12.79 22.29 12.35
N GLY A 345 14.02 21.82 12.59
CA GLY A 345 14.29 20.46 13.07
C GLY A 345 13.82 19.41 12.07
N ILE A 346 14.13 19.62 10.78
CA ILE A 346 14.01 18.61 9.74
C ILE A 346 15.11 17.58 9.95
N ASP A 347 14.78 16.30 9.88
CA ASP A 347 15.75 15.23 10.14
C ASP A 347 16.44 14.78 8.84
N MET A 348 15.66 14.68 7.76
CA MET A 348 16.13 14.17 6.48
C MET A 348 15.51 14.91 5.30
N VAL A 349 16.29 15.05 4.23
CA VAL A 349 15.86 15.58 2.93
C VAL A 349 16.21 14.56 1.84
N LEU A 350 15.21 14.21 1.03
CA LEU A 350 15.31 13.24 -0.06
C LEU A 350 15.20 13.93 -1.43
N GLN A 351 16.14 13.66 -2.34
CA GLN A 351 16.34 14.41 -3.59
C GLN A 351 16.75 13.50 -4.76
N GLY A 352 16.71 14.02 -5.99
CA GLY A 352 17.09 13.35 -7.24
C GLY A 352 17.93 14.28 -8.13
N HIS A 353 17.51 14.47 -9.38
CA HIS A 353 18.00 15.44 -10.37
C HIS A 353 19.41 15.19 -10.94
N ASP A 354 20.37 14.74 -10.13
CA ASP A 354 21.77 14.65 -10.52
C ASP A 354 22.22 13.23 -10.89
N HIS A 355 21.29 12.26 -10.95
CA HIS A 355 21.56 10.89 -11.41
C HIS A 355 22.87 10.30 -10.86
N VAL A 356 23.11 10.53 -9.57
CA VAL A 356 24.27 10.08 -8.82
C VAL A 356 23.82 9.88 -7.37
N TYR A 357 24.31 8.83 -6.73
CA TYR A 357 23.99 8.65 -5.31
C TYR A 357 24.89 9.53 -4.45
N THR A 358 24.29 10.35 -3.59
CA THR A 358 25.00 11.08 -2.53
C THR A 358 24.28 10.96 -1.20
N ARG A 359 25.06 10.92 -0.12
CA ARG A 359 24.58 11.13 1.24
C ARG A 359 25.48 12.13 1.94
N SER A 360 24.88 13.18 2.50
CA SER A 360 25.63 14.18 3.24
C SER A 360 26.11 13.64 4.59
N TYR A 361 27.08 14.34 5.18
CA TYR A 361 27.27 14.34 6.64
C TYR A 361 26.02 14.91 7.35
N SER A 362 25.98 14.88 8.69
CA SER A 362 25.06 15.78 9.40
C SER A 362 25.39 17.23 9.05
N ILE A 363 24.43 17.95 8.46
CA ILE A 363 24.58 19.35 8.06
C ILE A 363 23.72 20.22 8.96
N LYS A 364 24.32 21.25 9.55
CA LYS A 364 23.63 22.27 10.34
C LYS A 364 23.91 23.66 9.78
N ASN A 365 22.86 24.39 9.39
CA ASN A 365 22.97 25.74 8.82
C ASN A 365 23.99 25.81 7.67
N GLY A 366 23.95 24.82 6.78
CA GLY A 366 24.82 24.73 5.61
C GLY A 366 26.30 24.43 5.92
N GLN A 367 26.60 23.87 7.09
CA GLN A 367 27.93 23.47 7.51
C GLN A 367 27.94 22.02 8.00
N LYS A 368 29.07 21.32 7.86
CA LYS A 368 29.26 19.99 8.45
C LYS A 368 29.21 20.14 9.96
N GLU A 369 28.18 19.57 10.59
CA GLU A 369 27.87 19.79 12.00
C GLU A 369 29.00 19.30 12.90
N ASN A 370 29.49 18.08 12.64
CA ASN A 370 30.61 17.50 13.33
C ASN A 370 31.80 17.31 12.37
N PRO A 371 32.84 18.17 12.44
CA PRO A 371 34.03 18.04 11.61
C PRO A 371 34.75 16.68 11.73
N ALA A 372 34.56 15.97 12.85
CA ALA A 372 35.17 14.67 13.10
C ALA A 372 34.34 13.48 12.58
N GLU A 373 33.10 13.69 12.12
CA GLU A 373 32.27 12.63 11.52
C GLU A 373 33.02 11.99 10.34
N LYS A 374 33.17 10.66 10.38
CA LYS A 374 33.94 9.89 9.41
C LYS A 374 33.15 9.70 8.11
N PRO A 375 33.79 9.79 6.93
CA PRO A 375 33.16 9.42 5.67
C PRO A 375 32.57 8.01 5.75
N GLY A 376 31.33 7.83 5.29
CA GLY A 376 30.66 6.53 5.29
C GLY A 376 30.41 5.94 6.69
N ALA A 377 30.28 6.79 7.72
CA ALA A 377 29.93 6.32 9.06
C ALA A 377 28.67 5.46 9.03
N ALA A 378 28.72 4.31 9.72
CA ALA A 378 27.60 3.37 9.85
C ALA A 378 26.55 3.85 10.86
N ASP A 379 26.95 4.71 11.79
CA ASP A 379 26.09 5.36 12.77
C ASP A 379 26.36 6.87 12.74
N VAL A 380 25.30 7.65 12.57
CA VAL A 380 25.32 9.11 12.58
C VAL A 380 24.42 9.58 13.70
N PHE A 381 24.93 10.51 14.51
CA PHE A 381 24.23 11.10 15.65
C PHE A 381 24.14 12.62 15.42
N PRO A 382 23.21 13.10 14.59
CA PRO A 382 22.98 14.53 14.45
C PRO A 382 22.69 15.18 15.80
N GLY A 383 23.24 16.38 16.00
CA GLY A 383 22.89 17.25 17.09
C GLY A 383 21.62 18.07 16.79
N PRO A 384 21.27 19.05 17.64
CA PRO A 384 20.09 19.87 17.41
C PRO A 384 20.22 20.66 16.11
N GLY A 385 19.31 20.41 15.17
CA GLY A 385 19.27 21.04 13.85
C GLY A 385 20.22 20.41 12.82
N GLY A 386 20.84 19.27 13.12
CA GLY A 386 21.56 18.47 12.13
C GLY A 386 20.61 17.75 11.18
N VAL A 387 20.81 17.91 9.88
CA VAL A 387 19.94 17.39 8.81
C VAL A 387 20.76 16.50 7.87
N ILE A 388 20.21 15.36 7.47
CA ILE A 388 20.81 14.44 6.49
C ILE A 388 20.17 14.66 5.11
N TYR A 389 20.97 14.88 4.08
CA TYR A 389 20.52 15.03 2.70
C TYR A 389 20.93 13.81 1.88
N VAL A 390 20.00 13.30 1.08
CA VAL A 390 20.19 12.08 0.29
C VAL A 390 19.72 12.33 -1.14
N THR A 391 20.61 12.08 -2.09
CA THR A 391 20.28 12.10 -3.52
C THR A 391 20.22 10.67 -4.03
N ALA A 392 19.10 10.26 -4.59
CA ALA A 392 18.99 8.97 -5.25
C ALA A 392 19.63 8.99 -6.65
N ASN A 393 20.13 7.84 -7.08
CA ASN A 393 20.63 7.63 -8.45
C ASN A 393 19.46 7.29 -9.40
N SER A 394 19.72 7.20 -10.70
CA SER A 394 18.70 6.80 -11.69
C SER A 394 18.21 5.37 -11.46
N ALA A 395 16.90 5.24 -11.27
CA ALA A 395 16.21 3.98 -11.02
C ALA A 395 15.92 3.19 -12.30
N SER A 396 15.87 3.85 -13.47
CA SER A 396 15.63 3.19 -14.77
C SER A 396 16.91 2.90 -15.55
N GLY A 397 18.00 3.58 -15.22
CA GLY A 397 19.24 3.54 -15.99
C GLY A 397 19.15 4.28 -17.32
N SER A 398 18.20 5.20 -17.46
CA SER A 398 18.03 6.04 -18.65
C SER A 398 19.18 7.04 -18.82
N LYS A 399 19.76 7.52 -17.72
CA LYS A 399 20.86 8.49 -17.68
C LYS A 399 21.63 8.41 -16.36
N TYR A 400 22.92 8.73 -16.40
CA TYR A 400 23.79 8.91 -15.24
C TYR A 400 24.74 10.10 -15.42
N TYR A 401 25.24 10.67 -14.31
CA TYR A 401 26.33 11.63 -14.34
C TYR A 401 27.56 11.15 -13.55
N ASP A 402 28.73 11.34 -14.14
CA ASP A 402 30.03 11.10 -13.50
C ASP A 402 30.29 12.12 -12.38
N ILE A 403 30.84 11.63 -11.26
CA ILE A 403 31.24 12.47 -10.14
C ILE A 403 32.31 13.46 -10.60
N LYS A 404 32.09 14.75 -10.31
CA LYS A 404 33.06 15.81 -10.56
C LYS A 404 34.00 15.99 -9.38
N LYS A 405 35.20 16.50 -9.66
CA LYS A 405 36.16 16.81 -8.60
C LYS A 405 35.74 18.07 -7.84
N PRO A 406 35.91 18.09 -6.50
CA PRO A 406 35.81 19.32 -5.71
C PRO A 406 36.77 20.39 -6.23
N ASP A 407 36.38 21.65 -6.09
CA ASP A 407 37.20 22.79 -6.47
C ASP A 407 38.03 23.34 -5.30
N ASN A 408 38.61 24.53 -5.42
CA ASN A 408 39.44 25.14 -4.38
C ASN A 408 38.71 26.22 -3.56
N THR A 409 37.37 26.27 -3.60
CA THR A 409 36.57 27.29 -2.89
C THR A 409 36.39 27.02 -1.39
N GLY A 410 36.96 25.91 -0.88
CA GLY A 410 36.92 25.56 0.53
C GLY A 410 35.58 24.94 0.97
N THR A 411 35.34 24.89 2.27
CA THR A 411 34.15 24.25 2.86
C THR A 411 33.07 25.27 3.25
N GLY A 412 31.86 24.78 3.49
CA GLY A 412 30.73 25.55 3.99
C GLY A 412 29.74 25.97 2.90
N VAL A 413 28.77 26.81 3.28
CA VAL A 413 27.59 27.20 2.47
C VAL A 413 27.90 27.52 1.00
N GLU A 414 28.95 28.31 0.74
CA GLU A 414 29.36 28.73 -0.61
C GLU A 414 30.47 27.85 -1.21
N GLY A 415 31.03 26.95 -0.41
CA GLY A 415 32.18 26.13 -0.73
C GLY A 415 31.79 24.85 -1.47
N LEU A 416 32.59 24.50 -2.47
CA LEU A 416 32.56 23.24 -3.22
C LEU A 416 33.89 22.50 -3.14
N GLY A 417 34.68 22.82 -2.10
CA GLY A 417 35.99 22.26 -1.86
C GLY A 417 35.97 20.84 -1.30
N PRO A 418 37.16 20.23 -1.22
CA PRO A 418 37.31 18.85 -0.79
C PRO A 418 37.00 18.65 0.69
N ASP A 419 36.49 17.47 1.05
CA ASP A 419 36.38 17.02 2.42
C ASP A 419 37.78 16.84 3.04
N PRO A 420 38.07 17.50 4.18
CA PRO A 420 39.33 17.30 4.90
C PRO A 420 39.64 15.85 5.27
N LEU A 421 38.63 15.00 5.44
CA LEU A 421 38.80 13.59 5.80
C LEU A 421 38.79 12.64 4.58
N ASN A 422 38.34 13.10 3.42
CA ASN A 422 38.35 12.35 2.17
C ASN A 422 38.47 13.33 0.97
N PRO A 423 39.68 13.78 0.61
CA PRO A 423 39.84 14.89 -0.34
C PRO A 423 39.36 14.64 -1.77
N ASN A 424 39.00 13.40 -2.12
CA ASN A 424 38.36 13.09 -3.40
C ASN A 424 36.87 13.46 -3.43
N ASN A 425 36.29 13.73 -2.26
CA ASN A 425 34.88 14.00 -2.08
C ASN A 425 34.59 15.47 -1.80
N TYR A 426 33.40 15.95 -2.16
CA TYR A 426 32.93 17.27 -1.72
C TYR A 426 32.76 17.28 -0.19
N TRP A 427 33.09 18.40 0.45
CA TRP A 427 33.14 18.51 1.91
C TRP A 427 31.85 18.10 2.63
N PHE A 428 30.71 18.27 1.98
CA PHE A 428 29.39 17.97 2.52
C PHE A 428 28.99 16.50 2.37
N ASN A 429 29.61 15.73 1.46
CA ASN A 429 29.22 14.37 1.14
C ASN A 429 30.00 13.33 1.96
N SER A 430 29.30 12.63 2.84
CA SER A 430 29.81 11.46 3.56
C SER A 430 30.03 10.28 2.62
N VAL A 431 29.11 10.09 1.66
CA VAL A 431 29.19 9.07 0.61
C VAL A 431 28.84 9.69 -0.74
N GLN A 432 29.58 9.29 -1.78
CA GLN A 432 29.26 9.55 -3.18
C GLN A 432 29.50 8.27 -3.95
N ASN A 433 28.57 7.89 -4.81
CA ASN A 433 28.71 6.68 -5.62
C ASN A 433 28.13 6.88 -7.03
N GLN A 434 28.95 6.53 -8.01
CA GLN A 434 28.50 6.35 -9.39
C GLN A 434 29.18 5.12 -9.98
N GLU A 435 28.37 4.08 -10.23
CA GLU A 435 28.80 2.84 -10.86
C GLU A 435 28.16 2.64 -12.23
N HIS A 436 27.28 3.56 -12.64
CA HIS A 436 26.39 3.46 -13.80
C HIS A 436 25.48 2.23 -13.73
N VAL A 437 24.98 1.97 -12.52
CA VAL A 437 24.05 0.89 -12.19
C VAL A 437 22.82 1.45 -11.52
N ARG A 438 21.66 0.90 -11.89
CA ARG A 438 20.37 1.23 -11.28
C ARG A 438 20.38 0.90 -9.79
N SER A 439 19.88 1.82 -8.98
CA SER A 439 19.72 1.60 -7.55
C SER A 439 18.45 2.24 -7.02
N TYR A 440 18.09 1.88 -5.79
CA TYR A 440 17.05 2.50 -5.01
C TYR A 440 17.51 2.61 -3.55
N VAL A 441 16.88 3.50 -2.80
CA VAL A 441 17.19 3.68 -1.38
C VAL A 441 16.06 3.08 -0.55
N LYS A 442 16.38 2.17 0.37
CA LYS A 442 15.44 1.71 1.40
C LYS A 442 15.66 2.54 2.65
N VAL A 443 14.59 3.13 3.18
CA VAL A 443 14.60 3.80 4.49
C VAL A 443 13.68 3.03 5.43
N GLN A 444 14.24 2.52 6.52
CA GLN A 444 13.48 1.90 7.60
C GLN A 444 13.26 2.93 8.69
N VAL A 445 12.01 3.20 9.00
CA VAL A 445 11.60 4.03 10.13
C VAL A 445 11.40 3.09 11.31
N LYS A 446 12.24 3.25 12.33
CA LYS A 446 12.16 2.50 13.57
C LYS A 446 11.88 3.43 14.74
N ALA A 447 11.45 2.84 15.85
CA ALA A 447 11.16 3.52 17.12
C ALA A 447 12.05 4.76 17.42
N ASP A 448 13.38 4.61 17.41
CA ASP A 448 14.33 5.67 17.73
C ASP A 448 15.39 5.91 16.65
N LYS A 449 15.21 5.45 15.41
CA LYS A 449 16.22 5.61 14.36
C LYS A 449 15.69 5.43 12.95
N LEU A 450 16.38 6.03 12.00
CA LEU A 450 16.24 5.72 10.58
C LEU A 450 17.40 4.83 10.14
N VAL A 451 17.12 3.77 9.38
CA VAL A 451 18.17 2.96 8.72
C VAL A 451 18.04 3.16 7.22
N LEU A 452 19.09 3.72 6.61
CA LEU A 452 19.14 4.03 5.19
C LEU A 452 20.09 3.08 4.48
N GLN A 453 19.63 2.51 3.36
CA GLN A 453 20.43 1.63 2.52
C GLN A 453 20.27 2.00 1.04
N ASN A 454 21.36 2.34 0.35
CA ASN A 454 21.37 2.40 -1.12
C ASN A 454 21.68 1.00 -1.67
N ILE A 455 20.77 0.45 -2.47
CA ILE A 455 20.77 -0.95 -2.88
C ILE A 455 20.71 -1.02 -4.40
N ARG A 456 21.58 -1.84 -5.00
CA ARG A 456 21.57 -2.07 -6.45
C ARG A 456 20.30 -2.82 -6.86
N SER A 457 19.60 -2.31 -7.88
CA SER A 457 18.51 -3.01 -8.55
C SER A 457 18.91 -3.66 -9.87
N GLY A 458 20.13 -3.37 -10.36
CA GLY A 458 20.69 -3.94 -11.58
C GLY A 458 22.18 -4.23 -11.46
N THR A 459 22.82 -4.42 -12.62
CA THR A 459 24.28 -4.51 -12.80
C THR A 459 24.65 -3.72 -14.08
N CYS A 460 25.86 -3.85 -14.63
CA CYS A 460 26.13 -3.37 -16.00
C CYS A 460 25.30 -4.08 -17.08
N ALA A 461 24.69 -5.24 -16.78
CA ALA A 461 23.89 -5.97 -17.73
C ALA A 461 22.56 -5.24 -18.03
N ALA A 462 22.05 -5.48 -19.24
CA ALA A 462 20.74 -5.01 -19.66
C ALA A 462 19.62 -5.57 -18.76
N PRO A 463 18.51 -4.83 -18.57
CA PRO A 463 18.25 -3.49 -19.10
C PRO A 463 19.05 -2.41 -18.34
N ASN A 464 19.81 -1.59 -19.06
CA ASN A 464 20.54 -0.43 -18.54
C ASN A 464 20.86 0.50 -19.72
N ALA A 465 19.88 1.32 -20.10
CA ALA A 465 19.86 1.98 -21.40
C ALA A 465 21.07 2.88 -21.66
N ALA A 466 21.52 3.62 -20.65
CA ALA A 466 22.71 4.47 -20.76
C ALA A 466 23.99 3.65 -21.02
N VAL A 467 24.16 2.52 -20.33
CA VAL A 467 25.31 1.61 -20.52
C VAL A 467 25.24 0.90 -21.87
N GLU A 468 24.06 0.42 -22.26
CA GLU A 468 23.83 -0.19 -23.58
C GLU A 468 24.10 0.79 -24.74
N LYS A 469 24.02 2.10 -24.48
CA LYS A 469 24.32 3.18 -25.43
C LYS A 469 25.75 3.71 -25.34
N GLY A 470 26.61 3.04 -24.58
CA GLY A 470 28.05 3.26 -24.60
C GLY A 470 28.62 3.97 -23.38
N LEU A 471 27.81 4.25 -22.35
CA LEU A 471 28.37 4.70 -21.08
C LEU A 471 29.15 3.55 -20.42
N SER A 472 30.38 3.83 -19.96
CA SER A 472 31.18 2.82 -19.27
C SER A 472 30.52 2.43 -17.95
N CYS A 473 30.63 1.18 -17.51
CA CYS A 473 30.09 0.75 -16.23
C CYS A 473 31.13 -0.11 -15.49
N THR A 474 31.18 0.00 -14.16
CA THR A 474 32.26 -0.55 -13.32
C THR A 474 31.82 -1.73 -12.44
N ASN A 475 30.62 -2.28 -12.68
CA ASN A 475 29.96 -3.27 -11.83
C ASN A 475 29.42 -4.51 -12.59
N THR A 476 29.98 -5.69 -12.38
CA THR A 476 29.49 -6.93 -13.00
C THR A 476 28.63 -7.76 -12.04
N ALA A 477 27.78 -8.63 -12.59
CA ALA A 477 26.93 -9.53 -11.81
C ALA A 477 27.70 -10.46 -10.85
N GLU A 478 28.90 -10.89 -11.24
CA GLU A 478 29.76 -11.74 -10.41
C GLU A 478 30.47 -10.96 -9.30
N GLY A 479 30.83 -9.69 -9.55
CA GLY A 479 31.56 -8.89 -8.57
C GLY A 479 30.66 -8.33 -7.48
N GLN A 480 29.46 -7.90 -7.86
CA GLN A 480 28.56 -7.12 -7.02
C GLN A 480 27.11 -7.29 -7.54
N PRO A 481 26.42 -8.39 -7.18
CA PRO A 481 25.12 -8.75 -7.74
C PRO A 481 24.00 -7.77 -7.35
N VAL A 482 22.86 -7.89 -8.03
CA VAL A 482 21.59 -7.22 -7.66
C VAL A 482 21.28 -7.48 -6.17
N GLY A 483 20.84 -6.45 -5.46
CA GLY A 483 20.58 -6.50 -4.01
C GLY A 483 21.81 -6.18 -3.14
N SER A 484 22.98 -6.02 -3.73
CA SER A 484 24.17 -5.57 -2.99
C SER A 484 24.00 -4.14 -2.47
N ILE A 485 24.47 -3.91 -1.24
CA ILE A 485 24.41 -2.63 -0.55
C ILE A 485 25.62 -1.77 -0.93
N VAL A 486 25.36 -0.55 -1.38
CA VAL A 486 26.36 0.46 -1.75
C VAL A 486 26.67 1.38 -0.57
N ASP A 487 25.65 1.70 0.22
CA ASP A 487 25.75 2.52 1.43
C ASP A 487 24.75 2.00 2.47
N ASN A 488 25.12 2.04 3.74
CA ASN A 488 24.30 1.61 4.87
C ASN A 488 24.63 2.43 6.09
N THR A 489 23.65 3.18 6.59
CA THR A 489 23.82 4.02 7.79
C THR A 489 22.58 3.96 8.66
N THR A 490 22.82 4.07 9.97
CA THR A 490 21.79 4.30 10.98
C THR A 490 21.89 5.75 11.44
N ILE A 491 20.76 6.45 11.46
CA ILE A 491 20.66 7.85 11.88
C ILE A 491 19.84 7.86 13.17
N HIS A 492 20.46 8.34 14.24
CA HIS A 492 19.88 8.41 15.58
C HIS A 492 19.40 9.84 15.84
N PRO A 493 18.15 10.06 16.27
CA PRO A 493 17.60 11.39 16.48
C PRO A 493 18.26 12.06 17.69
N TYR A 494 18.25 13.38 17.67
CA TYR A 494 18.68 14.16 18.81
C TYR A 494 17.59 14.23 19.89
N HIS A 495 17.87 13.73 21.10
CA HIS A 495 16.91 13.70 22.22
C HIS A 495 17.06 14.85 23.23
N ALA A 496 17.73 15.94 22.86
CA ALA A 496 18.08 17.03 23.79
C ALA A 496 18.90 16.56 25.00
N ASP A 497 19.04 17.42 26.01
CA ASP A 497 19.81 17.12 27.23
C ASP A 497 19.04 16.24 28.24
N GLY A 498 17.79 15.87 27.91
CA GLY A 498 16.90 15.06 28.75
C GLY A 498 17.00 13.56 28.46
N GLN A 499 16.29 12.75 29.26
CA GLN A 499 16.08 11.33 28.98
C GLN A 499 14.68 11.13 28.41
N ALA A 500 14.59 10.64 27.17
CA ALA A 500 13.34 10.19 26.58
C ALA A 500 13.05 8.74 27.01
N ILE A 501 11.79 8.44 27.33
CA ILE A 501 11.32 7.09 27.68
C ILE A 501 10.21 6.73 26.69
N GLN A 502 10.36 5.59 26.02
CA GLN A 502 9.38 5.06 25.08
C GLN A 502 8.90 3.68 25.51
N VAL A 503 7.62 3.41 25.32
CA VAL A 503 7.02 2.07 25.39
C VAL A 503 6.08 1.90 24.20
N ASN A 504 6.23 0.80 23.45
CA ASN A 504 5.27 0.42 22.44
C ASN A 504 4.22 -0.47 23.10
N VAL A 505 2.94 -0.10 22.99
CA VAL A 505 1.83 -0.90 23.50
C VAL A 505 1.12 -1.53 22.30
N PRO A 506 1.36 -2.82 22.00
CA PRO A 506 0.80 -3.44 20.80
C PRO A 506 -0.71 -3.64 20.94
N ASN A 507 -1.37 -3.78 19.79
CA ASN A 507 -2.77 -4.19 19.76
C ASN A 507 -2.95 -5.53 20.48
N PRO A 508 -3.90 -5.61 21.43
CA PRO A 508 -4.15 -6.84 22.15
C PRO A 508 -4.75 -7.90 21.22
N ALA A 509 -4.09 -9.06 21.09
CA ALA A 509 -4.64 -10.18 20.32
C ALA A 509 -6.08 -10.51 20.78
N PRO A 510 -7.03 -10.73 19.85
CA PRO A 510 -8.46 -10.84 20.16
C PRO A 510 -8.81 -12.04 21.06
N GLY A 511 -7.91 -13.03 21.16
CA GLY A 511 -8.12 -14.31 21.85
C GLY A 511 -8.97 -15.29 21.03
N GLU A 512 -9.13 -16.51 21.52
CA GLU A 512 -9.83 -17.61 20.84
C GLU A 512 -10.79 -18.35 21.79
N PHE A 513 -11.89 -18.86 21.24
CA PHE A 513 -12.75 -19.83 21.89
C PHE A 513 -12.61 -21.19 21.20
N GLY A 514 -12.36 -22.22 22.01
CA GLY A 514 -12.17 -23.58 21.54
C GLY A 514 -12.74 -24.60 22.53
N TRP A 515 -12.94 -25.81 22.04
CA TRP A 515 -13.32 -26.95 22.85
C TRP A 515 -12.67 -28.23 22.34
N THR A 516 -12.44 -29.19 23.23
CA THR A 516 -11.89 -30.51 22.93
C THR A 516 -12.50 -31.56 23.85
N ILE A 517 -12.40 -32.85 23.48
CA ILE A 517 -12.63 -33.94 24.44
C ILE A 517 -11.40 -34.03 25.33
N ASP A 518 -11.59 -33.95 26.65
CA ASP A 518 -10.50 -33.95 27.62
C ASP A 518 -9.84 -35.34 27.69
N GLY A 519 -8.57 -35.40 27.30
CA GLY A 519 -7.80 -36.64 27.28
C GLY A 519 -8.12 -37.56 26.10
N TYR A 520 -8.44 -38.83 26.38
CA TYR A 520 -8.64 -39.86 25.36
C TYR A 520 -10.11 -39.95 24.95
N ASN A 521 -10.41 -39.79 23.65
CA ASN A 521 -11.74 -40.00 23.10
C ASN A 521 -12.04 -41.50 22.92
N GLY A 522 -12.32 -42.18 24.04
CA GLY A 522 -12.70 -43.58 24.08
C GLY A 522 -14.19 -43.81 23.80
N LEU A 523 -14.55 -45.09 23.62
CA LEU A 523 -15.96 -45.50 23.58
C LEU A 523 -16.65 -45.13 24.91
N VAL A 524 -17.73 -44.35 24.84
CA VAL A 524 -18.66 -44.18 25.96
C VAL A 524 -19.49 -45.46 26.08
N ASP A 525 -19.06 -46.35 26.96
CA ASP A 525 -19.73 -47.63 27.21
C ASP A 525 -20.74 -47.51 28.35
N LEU A 526 -22.03 -47.72 28.05
CA LEU A 526 -23.10 -47.72 29.04
C LEU A 526 -23.25 -49.09 29.75
N GLY A 527 -22.45 -50.07 29.35
CA GLY A 527 -22.54 -51.45 29.83
C GLY A 527 -23.72 -52.22 29.25
N THR A 528 -24.12 -53.29 29.95
CA THR A 528 -25.29 -54.11 29.57
C THR A 528 -26.54 -53.54 30.21
N ALA A 529 -27.55 -53.21 29.39
CA ALA A 529 -28.82 -52.71 29.89
C ALA A 529 -29.53 -53.76 30.76
N GLN A 530 -30.05 -53.33 31.92
CA GLN A 530 -30.76 -54.19 32.87
C GLN A 530 -32.27 -54.04 32.69
N GLU A 531 -32.98 -55.15 32.70
CA GLU A 531 -34.43 -55.15 32.71
C GLU A 531 -34.96 -54.49 34.00
N ARG A 532 -36.00 -53.67 33.87
CA ARG A 532 -36.69 -52.98 34.96
C ARG A 532 -38.17 -53.33 34.94
N ASN A 533 -38.61 -53.97 36.02
CA ASN A 533 -40.03 -54.28 36.30
C ASN A 533 -40.78 -55.00 35.16
N GLY A 534 -40.06 -55.70 34.27
CA GLY A 534 -40.66 -56.38 33.12
C GLY A 534 -41.23 -55.46 32.03
N THR A 535 -40.71 -54.22 31.90
CA THR A 535 -41.30 -53.20 30.99
C THR A 535 -40.30 -52.50 30.09
N TYR A 536 -39.05 -52.34 30.51
CA TYR A 536 -38.00 -51.70 29.72
C TYR A 536 -36.61 -52.14 30.17
N PHE A 537 -35.61 -51.83 29.37
CA PHE A 537 -34.20 -52.01 29.69
C PHE A 537 -33.54 -50.66 29.95
N GLN A 538 -32.69 -50.58 30.98
CA GLN A 538 -32.00 -49.35 31.36
C GLN A 538 -30.48 -49.53 31.38
N ALA A 539 -29.75 -48.56 30.83
CA ALA A 539 -28.30 -48.46 30.94
C ALA A 539 -27.89 -47.02 31.30
N ASN A 540 -26.84 -46.88 32.11
CA ASN A 540 -26.34 -45.59 32.55
C ASN A 540 -24.85 -45.47 32.27
N GLY A 541 -24.39 -44.25 32.01
CA GLY A 541 -22.97 -43.98 31.77
C GLY A 541 -22.67 -42.49 31.83
N LYS A 542 -21.48 -42.10 31.40
CA LYS A 542 -21.05 -40.70 31.38
C LYS A 542 -20.34 -40.42 30.08
N ILE A 543 -20.52 -39.24 29.52
CA ILE A 543 -19.72 -38.82 28.36
C ILE A 543 -18.24 -38.66 28.76
N ASN A 544 -17.34 -38.75 27.78
CA ASN A 544 -15.98 -38.25 27.96
C ASN A 544 -16.06 -36.74 28.27
N PRO A 545 -15.33 -36.23 29.28
CA PRO A 545 -15.42 -34.81 29.63
C PRO A 545 -15.03 -33.91 28.46
N ILE A 546 -15.66 -32.73 28.37
CA ILE A 546 -15.35 -31.73 27.35
C ILE A 546 -14.60 -30.58 28.00
N LEU A 547 -13.39 -30.29 27.51
CA LEU A 547 -12.61 -29.12 27.91
C LEU A 547 -12.99 -27.95 27.00
N VAL A 548 -13.55 -26.90 27.58
CA VAL A 548 -13.79 -25.60 26.93
C VAL A 548 -12.67 -24.65 27.32
N SER A 549 -12.21 -23.82 26.39
CA SER A 549 -11.29 -22.72 26.63
C SER A 549 -11.80 -21.47 25.94
N ASP A 550 -11.88 -20.36 26.69
CA ASP A 550 -12.18 -19.05 26.13
C ASP A 550 -11.19 -18.01 26.64
N SER A 551 -10.38 -17.49 25.71
CA SER A 551 -9.41 -16.42 25.95
C SER A 551 -9.81 -15.11 25.27
N ARG A 552 -11.00 -15.05 24.65
CA ARG A 552 -11.42 -13.92 23.83
C ARG A 552 -11.64 -12.67 24.66
N ARG A 553 -11.31 -11.53 24.05
CA ARG A 553 -11.44 -10.23 24.69
C ARG A 553 -12.85 -9.68 24.67
N SER A 554 -13.65 -10.08 23.69
CA SER A 554 -15.07 -9.72 23.56
C SER A 554 -15.93 -10.26 24.70
N LEU A 555 -15.48 -11.33 25.38
CA LEU A 555 -16.27 -12.06 26.39
C LEU A 555 -17.65 -12.47 25.85
N ALA A 556 -17.69 -12.76 24.55
CA ALA A 556 -18.93 -13.03 23.85
C ALA A 556 -19.50 -14.39 24.28
N PRO A 557 -20.83 -14.53 24.36
CA PRO A 557 -21.44 -15.74 24.87
C PRO A 557 -21.07 -16.96 24.02
N TRP A 558 -21.05 -18.12 24.67
CA TRP A 558 -20.79 -19.39 24.01
C TRP A 558 -21.73 -20.46 24.55
N SER A 559 -21.96 -21.50 23.74
CA SER A 559 -22.73 -22.68 24.16
C SER A 559 -22.17 -23.95 23.53
N ILE A 560 -22.18 -25.03 24.30
CA ILE A 560 -21.94 -26.40 23.84
C ILE A 560 -23.26 -27.13 23.93
N SER A 561 -23.64 -27.80 22.86
CA SER A 561 -24.82 -28.64 22.77
C SER A 561 -24.46 -29.98 22.14
N ALA A 562 -25.29 -31.00 22.34
CA ALA A 562 -25.11 -32.27 21.67
C ALA A 562 -26.44 -32.95 21.32
N ASN A 563 -26.38 -33.84 20.34
CA ASN A 563 -27.44 -34.76 19.98
C ASN A 563 -26.85 -36.11 19.56
N VAL A 564 -27.68 -37.15 19.53
CA VAL A 564 -27.34 -38.48 19.01
C VAL A 564 -28.21 -38.85 17.82
N GLY A 565 -27.67 -39.67 16.92
CA GLY A 565 -28.46 -40.35 15.92
C GLY A 565 -29.19 -41.57 16.48
N ASP A 566 -29.89 -42.30 15.62
CA ASP A 566 -30.46 -43.59 15.97
C ASP A 566 -29.35 -44.58 16.36
N PHE A 567 -29.63 -45.36 17.39
CA PHE A 567 -28.80 -46.48 17.80
C PHE A 567 -28.96 -47.62 16.80
N GLN A 568 -27.86 -48.18 16.32
CA GLN A 568 -27.85 -49.20 15.28
C GLN A 568 -26.99 -50.40 15.65
N ASP A 569 -27.50 -51.60 15.36
CA ASP A 569 -26.77 -52.87 15.38
C ASP A 569 -27.13 -53.66 14.11
N ALA A 570 -26.21 -53.67 13.13
CA ALA A 570 -26.47 -54.14 11.77
C ALA A 570 -27.72 -53.49 11.15
N ASP A 571 -28.77 -54.27 10.87
CA ASP A 571 -30.06 -53.84 10.31
C ASP A 571 -31.07 -53.36 11.36
N LYS A 572 -30.83 -53.66 12.64
CA LYS A 572 -31.72 -53.26 13.75
C LYS A 572 -31.43 -51.84 14.18
N LYS A 573 -32.48 -51.07 14.47
CA LYS A 573 -32.37 -49.68 14.98
C LYS A 573 -33.39 -49.37 16.06
N PHE A 574 -33.04 -48.42 16.92
CA PHE A 574 -34.00 -47.72 17.77
C PHE A 574 -33.62 -46.23 17.88
N SER A 575 -34.60 -45.39 18.21
CA SER A 575 -34.40 -43.95 18.17
C SER A 575 -33.44 -43.45 19.26
N GLY A 576 -32.59 -42.48 18.89
CA GLY A 576 -31.80 -41.72 19.85
C GLY A 576 -32.63 -41.00 20.93
N SER A 577 -33.94 -40.87 20.73
CA SER A 577 -34.86 -40.25 21.70
C SER A 577 -34.97 -41.01 23.01
N TYR A 578 -34.58 -42.29 23.04
CA TYR A 578 -34.55 -43.09 24.26
C TYR A 578 -33.39 -42.76 25.20
N LEU A 579 -32.42 -41.96 24.74
CA LEU A 579 -31.34 -41.46 25.56
C LEU A 579 -31.67 -40.08 26.13
N GLY A 580 -31.70 -39.98 27.46
CA GLY A 580 -31.67 -38.73 28.21
C GLY A 580 -30.28 -38.43 28.77
N TRP A 581 -30.10 -37.24 29.31
CA TRP A 581 -28.89 -36.88 30.04
C TRP A 581 -29.11 -35.85 31.16
N ASN A 582 -28.14 -35.73 32.05
CA ASN A 582 -28.08 -34.68 33.06
C ASN A 582 -26.71 -33.97 33.00
N PRO A 583 -26.61 -32.80 32.35
CA PRO A 583 -25.37 -32.02 32.26
C PRO A 583 -24.86 -31.50 33.60
N TYR A 584 -23.54 -31.36 33.73
CA TYR A 584 -22.89 -30.74 34.88
C TYR A 584 -21.51 -30.16 34.51
N VAL A 585 -21.00 -29.26 35.35
CA VAL A 585 -19.63 -28.73 35.26
C VAL A 585 -18.76 -29.49 36.26
N LEU A 586 -17.72 -30.18 35.76
CA LEU A 586 -16.74 -30.88 36.60
C LEU A 586 -15.77 -29.88 37.24
N ASP A 587 -15.14 -29.06 36.41
CA ASP A 587 -14.19 -28.04 36.83
C ASP A 587 -14.69 -26.68 36.34
N GLY A 588 -14.97 -25.79 37.29
CA GLY A 588 -15.53 -24.46 37.02
C GLY A 588 -14.51 -23.49 36.41
N GLY A 589 -14.97 -22.72 35.42
CA GLY A 589 -14.21 -21.67 34.76
C GLY A 589 -14.94 -21.22 33.49
N ALA A 590 -14.38 -20.27 32.74
CA ALA A 590 -14.99 -19.72 31.52
C ALA A 590 -16.45 -19.23 31.66
N GLY A 591 -16.94 -19.02 32.90
CA GLY A 591 -18.35 -18.76 33.22
C GLY A 591 -19.33 -19.86 32.81
N ALA A 592 -18.87 -21.10 32.70
CA ALA A 592 -19.68 -22.23 32.29
C ALA A 592 -20.81 -22.52 33.30
N GLU A 593 -22.04 -22.57 32.79
CA GLU A 593 -23.23 -23.04 33.49
C GLU A 593 -23.79 -24.27 32.77
N ALA A 594 -24.14 -25.31 33.53
CA ALA A 594 -24.67 -26.55 32.99
C ALA A 594 -26.06 -26.34 32.34
N GLY A 595 -26.31 -27.05 31.24
CA GLY A 595 -27.62 -27.10 30.60
C GLY A 595 -28.66 -27.85 31.43
N ALA A 596 -29.92 -27.73 31.03
CA ALA A 596 -31.01 -28.44 31.68
C ALA A 596 -30.93 -29.97 31.42
N ALA A 597 -31.38 -30.75 32.39
CA ALA A 597 -31.56 -32.19 32.22
C ALA A 597 -32.59 -32.48 31.11
N VAL A 598 -32.34 -33.54 30.34
CA VAL A 598 -33.23 -34.02 29.27
C VAL A 598 -33.61 -35.44 29.61
N LEU A 599 -34.91 -35.71 29.72
CA LEU A 599 -35.42 -37.05 30.01
C LEU A 599 -35.43 -37.92 28.76
N SER A 600 -35.40 -39.23 28.98
CA SER A 600 -35.66 -40.19 27.91
C SER A 600 -37.11 -40.04 27.43
N SER A 601 -37.34 -40.15 26.12
CA SER A 601 -38.70 -40.22 25.56
C SER A 601 -39.54 -41.39 26.11
N TYR A 602 -38.91 -42.39 26.74
CA TYR A 602 -39.64 -43.41 27.48
C TYR A 602 -40.39 -42.82 28.70
N ASP A 603 -39.83 -41.83 29.36
CA ASP A 603 -40.38 -41.23 30.59
C ASP A 603 -41.40 -40.11 30.29
N ASP A 604 -41.16 -39.28 29.28
CA ASP A 604 -41.92 -38.05 29.05
C ASP A 604 -42.56 -37.95 27.65
N GLN A 605 -42.41 -38.98 26.80
CA GLN A 605 -42.85 -38.98 25.39
C GLN A 605 -42.23 -37.84 24.56
N GLY A 606 -41.14 -37.25 25.04
CA GLY A 606 -40.40 -36.17 24.40
C GLY A 606 -39.47 -36.66 23.28
N LYS A 607 -38.40 -35.89 23.04
CA LYS A 607 -37.43 -36.18 21.96
C LYS A 607 -36.09 -36.71 22.48
N GLY A 608 -35.86 -36.78 23.79
CA GLY A 608 -34.56 -37.11 24.36
C GLY A 608 -33.41 -36.38 23.65
N LEU A 609 -32.29 -37.07 23.47
CA LEU A 609 -31.14 -36.55 22.72
C LEU A 609 -31.21 -36.76 21.20
N SER A 610 -32.35 -37.15 20.63
CA SER A 610 -32.48 -37.16 19.16
C SER A 610 -32.48 -35.75 18.53
N VAL A 611 -32.63 -34.72 19.37
CA VAL A 611 -32.53 -33.30 19.00
C VAL A 611 -31.46 -32.62 19.84
N SER A 612 -30.87 -31.55 19.31
CA SER A 612 -29.81 -30.81 20.00
C SER A 612 -30.28 -30.28 21.35
N SER A 613 -29.52 -30.60 22.39
CA SER A 613 -29.76 -30.17 23.77
C SER A 613 -28.49 -29.56 24.36
N GLY A 614 -28.64 -28.54 25.20
CA GLY A 614 -27.51 -27.82 25.79
C GLY A 614 -26.74 -28.66 26.81
N LEU A 615 -25.41 -28.73 26.67
CA LEU A 615 -24.50 -29.29 27.66
C LEU A 615 -24.09 -28.21 28.66
N ALA A 616 -23.62 -27.07 28.17
CA ALA A 616 -23.30 -25.89 28.98
C ALA A 616 -23.27 -24.62 28.14
N ALA A 617 -23.36 -23.46 28.79
CA ALA A 617 -23.21 -22.17 28.14
C ALA A 617 -22.56 -21.15 29.09
N ALA A 618 -22.08 -20.05 28.54
CA ALA A 618 -21.73 -18.85 29.30
C ALA A 618 -22.36 -17.61 28.67
N VAL A 619 -22.75 -16.66 29.52
CA VAL A 619 -23.36 -15.40 29.13
C VAL A 619 -22.31 -14.36 28.71
N GLN A 620 -22.75 -13.30 28.03
CA GLN A 620 -21.90 -12.15 27.72
C GLN A 620 -21.21 -11.60 28.98
N GLY A 621 -19.92 -11.32 28.88
CA GLY A 621 -19.14 -10.78 30.00
C GLY A 621 -18.63 -11.83 30.99
N HIS A 622 -18.75 -13.12 30.67
CA HIS A 622 -18.20 -14.20 31.48
C HIS A 622 -16.68 -14.06 31.72
N PRO A 623 -16.11 -14.60 32.81
CA PRO A 623 -14.66 -14.63 32.98
C PRO A 623 -14.01 -15.51 31.91
N ARG A 624 -12.83 -15.11 31.43
CA ARG A 624 -11.97 -15.96 30.57
C ARG A 624 -11.43 -17.14 31.36
N GLY A 625 -11.07 -18.21 30.68
CA GLY A 625 -10.46 -19.40 31.30
C GLY A 625 -10.86 -20.69 30.61
N GLY A 626 -10.70 -21.81 31.32
CA GLY A 626 -11.17 -23.11 30.85
C GLY A 626 -12.18 -23.74 31.81
N ALA A 627 -13.06 -24.57 31.27
CA ALA A 627 -14.05 -25.33 32.04
C ALA A 627 -14.05 -26.79 31.58
N LYS A 628 -14.35 -27.72 32.50
CA LYS A 628 -14.61 -29.12 32.14
C LYS A 628 -16.07 -29.45 32.30
N LEU A 629 -16.69 -29.93 31.24
CA LEU A 629 -18.11 -30.26 31.17
C LEU A 629 -18.31 -31.77 31.14
N GLY A 630 -19.43 -32.23 31.69
CA GLY A 630 -19.83 -33.63 31.65
C GLY A 630 -21.34 -33.76 31.62
N ALA A 631 -21.80 -34.99 31.41
CA ALA A 631 -23.21 -35.35 31.49
C ALA A 631 -23.35 -36.81 31.87
N ASP A 632 -24.26 -37.09 32.81
CA ASP A 632 -24.70 -38.44 33.09
C ASP A 632 -25.73 -38.85 32.04
N LEU A 633 -25.59 -40.05 31.49
CA LEU A 633 -26.44 -40.61 30.44
C LEU A 633 -27.45 -41.59 31.05
N ASP A 634 -28.70 -41.50 30.59
CA ASP A 634 -29.78 -42.42 30.99
C ASP A 634 -30.50 -42.95 29.74
N LEU A 635 -30.20 -44.19 29.37
CA LEU A 635 -30.81 -44.85 28.22
C LEU A 635 -31.93 -45.77 28.72
N LYS A 636 -33.16 -45.55 28.25
CA LYS A 636 -34.32 -46.41 28.54
C LYS A 636 -34.96 -46.93 27.26
N ILE A 637 -34.84 -48.23 27.05
CA ILE A 637 -35.21 -48.91 25.81
C ILE A 637 -36.48 -49.73 26.06
N PRO A 638 -37.55 -49.58 25.25
CA PRO A 638 -38.71 -50.45 25.35
C PRO A 638 -38.34 -51.93 25.20
N ASP A 639 -39.07 -52.80 25.89
CA ASP A 639 -38.92 -54.26 25.81
C ASP A 639 -39.18 -54.86 24.42
N SER A 640 -39.85 -54.11 23.54
CA SER A 640 -40.09 -54.46 22.13
C SER A 640 -38.86 -54.37 21.23
N ILE A 641 -37.76 -53.76 21.69
CA ILE A 641 -36.52 -53.65 20.92
C ILE A 641 -35.73 -54.97 20.95
N ALA A 642 -35.31 -55.44 19.78
CA ALA A 642 -34.57 -56.69 19.65
C ALA A 642 -33.21 -56.65 20.39
N LYS A 643 -32.74 -57.81 20.85
CA LYS A 643 -31.40 -57.95 21.45
C LYS A 643 -30.30 -57.57 20.44
N GLY A 644 -29.31 -56.79 20.86
CA GLY A 644 -28.21 -56.36 19.99
C GLY A 644 -27.13 -55.53 20.69
N ASN A 645 -26.03 -55.26 19.97
CA ASN A 645 -24.92 -54.41 20.40
C ASN A 645 -25.00 -53.05 19.70
N TYR A 646 -25.94 -52.22 20.14
CA TYR A 646 -26.25 -50.97 19.45
C TYR A 646 -25.22 -49.87 19.70
N ARG A 647 -24.93 -49.09 18.65
CA ARG A 647 -24.04 -47.92 18.71
C ARG A 647 -24.69 -46.69 18.06
N THR A 648 -24.32 -45.52 18.54
CA THR A 648 -24.66 -44.22 17.94
C THR A 648 -23.47 -43.26 18.05
N THR A 649 -23.56 -42.12 17.38
CA THR A 649 -22.58 -41.03 17.49
C THR A 649 -23.20 -39.87 18.24
N LEU A 650 -22.50 -39.38 19.27
CA LEU A 650 -22.79 -38.12 19.93
C LEU A 650 -22.14 -36.99 19.12
N THR A 651 -22.96 -36.17 18.47
CA THR A 651 -22.52 -34.99 17.72
C THR A 651 -22.52 -33.80 18.66
N ILE A 652 -21.35 -33.19 18.87
CA ILE A 652 -21.18 -32.01 19.72
C ILE A 652 -21.10 -30.78 18.81
N THR A 653 -21.89 -29.77 19.13
CA THR A 653 -21.91 -28.47 18.43
C THR A 653 -21.54 -27.37 19.40
N ALA A 654 -20.55 -26.58 19.03
CA ALA A 654 -20.18 -25.36 19.74
C ALA A 654 -20.62 -24.15 18.94
N LEU A 655 -21.32 -23.22 19.58
CA LEU A 655 -21.69 -21.94 19.01
C LEU A 655 -21.02 -20.84 19.82
N SER A 656 -20.53 -19.84 19.09
CA SER A 656 -20.20 -18.57 19.69
C SER A 656 -20.45 -17.43 18.72
N SER A 657 -20.91 -16.31 19.27
CA SER A 657 -21.34 -15.11 18.55
C SER A 657 -20.34 -13.98 18.70
#